data_AF-A0A7C5HVU5-F1
#
_entry.id   AF-A0A7C5HVU5-F1
#
_cell.length_a   1.000
_cell.length_b   1.000
_cell.length_c   1.000
_cell.angle_alpha   90.00
_cell.angle_beta   90.00
_cell.angle_gamma   90.00
#
_symmetry.space_group_name_H-M   'P 1'
#
loop_
_entity.id
_entity.type
_entity.pdbx_description
1 polymer ?
#
loop_
_entity_poly.entity_id
_entity_poly.type
_entity_poly.pdbx_seq_one_letter_code
_entity_poly.pdbx_strand_id
1 'polypeptide(L)'
;SIKALEIGVRALQNNDTDMMLVGAVDFTGDLRYLATHHQVRPYSDAGCVSPFDSSAQGTLPGEGGTALVLKRLDDAITGKDRIYAIIKGFGAAGGMATDSATVSPEAYRISLERGIQEAGIDSSDISLFEAHGSGIYDEDAMESKVLNAISTGTGQHCAVNSTKPIVGHMGAASGLSSLVKTSLCLYHALIPPLPNYRSPGDNAWKERFHVPIKPQYWFRNRQTNPRRACVAVMTSDGNCTHVLLEGYEEAGIISAQGVAQDKLRPLGYQSSGLFVVEGDHGHEIIENLGVLWDQIRTGVSKGRPMERIARIWYEKKGGRPDKKRALSLVIKDVHEAENEIHKAKQLVTSGKKGSAPGHANIFYTPEPLGTSAGIAFVFPGSGNHYLGMGRDMGIQWPSILCRMDAETRQLKRQMIPERFVPYGTSWEKRWETHALHQIHADPLHAIFGQVMHGSVTARLMLQFINQPNAVIGYSLGETAGLVAMGAWKGQDRLLERMVESPLFKTELTGPCLSLRGAWNIDPEKRFEWQVVAVNRAADEVMTVIEQFPMTRLLIINSPRESVIGGEKESIRKVVKMLGCNAVILDGVVTVHCDAVKPVEDDYRQLHLHPIDPPGNIRFYSCAWGHAYDLTSEKAAASILDQALNGFDFTRTIQQAYDDGIRVFVEMGPRASCTRMIQQTLEGSPHLAVAVSRSDDNEYLAVLKILGALSAERVGVDLDKLYGKTTYPPEIINNNDELLLGPTGMLKAKASNQIHIRVGAKTPFLTLPPLLPDKTDSDISLQGKSKIDEPTDPLFKTESIPGYQYESVPDQVTRELMQSVQENAQATSAAHKSFLEFSSRMTKNYEEAIALQAQLLSVHIEQADQTGAIVTGSGKRQSSGIAPVYSRKDCLEFATGSVAKVFGPEFEVVDTYQARVRLPDEPLMLVDRVVSLVGKKCSLGGGRIVTEHDVLPGAWYLDGNRAPACISVEAGQADLFLSSYLGIDHRVKGRRTYRLLDACVTFFRGLPQPGETIRYDIEIEKFIRQGDTHLFFFKFKGFIGDNLLIQMKDGCAGFFTEEEVRSSGGIVAKKTDGARKKEMVKREWLHPAPVTMDAFSEAALDALR
;
A
#
# COMPACT_ATOMS: atom_id res chain seq x y z
N SER A 1 -21.58 19.05 13.81
CA SER A 1 -22.09 17.71 13.46
C SER A 1 -22.05 16.72 14.61
N ILE A 2 -20.93 16.54 15.34
CA ILE A 2 -20.89 15.64 16.52
C ILE A 2 -21.90 16.04 17.61
N LYS A 3 -22.18 17.33 17.80
CA LYS A 3 -23.26 17.75 18.72
C LYS A 3 -24.64 17.23 18.33
N ALA A 4 -24.96 17.17 17.03
CA ALA A 4 -26.20 16.59 16.53
C ALA A 4 -26.25 15.08 16.77
N LEU A 5 -25.10 14.41 16.64
CA LEU A 5 -24.95 12.99 16.99
C LEU A 5 -25.21 12.75 18.48
N GLU A 6 -24.60 13.55 19.35
CA GLU A 6 -24.81 13.47 20.80
C GLU A 6 -26.29 13.65 21.15
N ILE A 7 -26.96 14.69 20.62
CA ILE A 7 -28.40 14.92 20.84
C ILE A 7 -29.22 13.70 20.39
N GLY A 8 -28.92 13.15 19.21
CA GLY A 8 -29.58 11.95 18.69
C GLY A 8 -29.41 10.73 19.61
N VAL A 9 -28.20 10.50 20.12
CA VAL A 9 -27.93 9.41 21.07
C VAL A 9 -28.65 9.63 22.40
N ARG A 10 -28.64 10.84 22.95
CA ARG A 10 -29.35 11.15 24.20
C ARG A 10 -30.86 10.94 24.07
N ALA A 11 -31.47 11.36 22.97
CA ALA A 11 -32.89 11.13 22.70
C ALA A 11 -33.23 9.63 22.66
N LEU A 12 -32.38 8.80 22.03
CA LEU A 12 -32.54 7.35 22.02
C LEU A 12 -32.40 6.72 23.41
N GLN A 13 -31.39 7.15 24.19
CA GLN A 13 -31.14 6.68 25.56
C GLN A 13 -32.30 7.01 26.51
N ASN A 14 -32.91 8.19 26.35
CA ASN A 14 -34.07 8.63 27.12
C ASN A 14 -35.38 7.98 26.66
N ASN A 15 -35.37 7.22 25.56
CA ASN A 15 -36.57 6.69 24.89
C ASN A 15 -37.52 7.80 24.39
N ASP A 16 -37.00 8.99 24.07
CA ASP A 16 -37.78 10.06 23.43
C ASP A 16 -38.10 9.70 21.96
N THR A 17 -37.24 8.88 21.35
CA THR A 17 -37.39 8.33 19.99
C THR A 17 -36.89 6.88 19.93
N ASP A 18 -37.33 6.13 18.91
CA ASP A 18 -36.88 4.75 18.66
C ASP A 18 -35.78 4.65 17.57
N MET A 19 -35.65 5.71 16.77
CA MET A 19 -34.68 5.82 15.68
C MET A 19 -34.36 7.30 15.44
N MET A 20 -33.11 7.61 15.10
CA MET A 20 -32.68 8.96 14.76
C MET A 20 -31.89 8.97 13.44
N LEU A 21 -32.22 9.91 12.55
CA LEU A 21 -31.37 10.25 11.40
C LEU A 21 -30.55 11.48 11.79
N VAL A 22 -29.22 11.33 11.83
CA VAL A 22 -28.29 12.42 12.11
C VAL A 22 -27.44 12.67 10.88
N GLY A 23 -27.33 13.92 10.44
CA GLY A 23 -26.47 14.26 9.32
C GLY A 23 -25.85 15.65 9.41
N ALA A 24 -24.88 15.88 8.54
CA ALA A 24 -24.24 17.17 8.33
C ALA A 24 -23.79 17.28 6.88
N VAL A 25 -23.83 18.49 6.33
CA VAL A 25 -23.44 18.82 4.97
C VAL A 25 -22.63 20.11 5.01
N ASP A 26 -21.57 20.18 4.20
CA ASP A 26 -20.75 21.38 4.02
C ASP A 26 -20.25 21.46 2.57
N PHE A 27 -20.20 22.67 2.02
CA PHE A 27 -19.76 22.97 0.66
C PHE A 27 -18.87 24.22 0.68
N THR A 28 -17.77 24.18 -0.09
CA THR A 28 -16.76 25.22 -0.19
C THR A 28 -16.99 26.16 -1.37
N GLY A 29 -18.26 26.40 -1.73
CA GLY A 29 -18.62 27.19 -2.91
C GLY A 29 -18.41 28.72 -2.78
N ASP A 30 -18.14 29.25 -1.59
CA ASP A 30 -17.93 30.69 -1.36
C ASP A 30 -16.43 31.01 -1.16
N LEU A 31 -15.86 31.80 -2.08
CA LEU A 31 -14.46 32.23 -2.02
C LEU A 31 -14.13 33.03 -0.76
N ARG A 32 -15.09 33.77 -0.18
CA ARG A 32 -14.88 34.53 1.06
C ARG A 32 -14.68 33.58 2.23
N TYR A 33 -15.49 32.54 2.30
CA TYR A 33 -15.35 31.49 3.30
C TYR A 33 -13.98 30.80 3.18
N LEU A 34 -13.56 30.46 1.96
CA LEU A 34 -12.24 29.86 1.71
C LEU A 34 -11.09 30.79 2.14
N ALA A 35 -11.16 32.07 1.80
CA ALA A 35 -10.15 33.06 2.15
C ALA A 35 -10.06 33.29 3.68
N THR A 36 -11.20 33.41 4.36
CA THR A 36 -11.23 33.54 5.83
C THR A 36 -10.75 32.27 6.51
N HIS A 37 -11.14 31.08 6.03
CA HIS A 37 -10.63 29.83 6.57
C HIS A 37 -9.12 29.70 6.41
N HIS A 38 -8.56 30.07 5.26
CA HIS A 38 -7.11 30.07 5.03
C HIS A 38 -6.36 30.96 6.04
N GLN A 39 -6.95 32.08 6.48
CA GLN A 39 -6.34 32.95 7.49
C GLN A 39 -6.31 32.33 8.90
N VAL A 40 -7.30 31.49 9.24
CA VAL A 40 -7.42 30.87 10.57
C VAL A 40 -6.73 29.49 10.62
N ARG A 41 -6.92 28.71 9.56
CA ARG A 41 -6.40 27.37 9.34
C ARG A 41 -5.81 27.30 7.93
N PRO A 42 -4.50 27.61 7.78
CA PRO A 42 -3.89 27.74 6.47
C PRO A 42 -4.01 26.46 5.65
N TYR A 43 -4.19 26.66 4.35
CA TYR A 43 -4.19 25.59 3.37
C TYR A 43 -2.75 25.25 3.01
N SER A 44 -2.50 23.97 2.76
CA SER A 44 -1.22 23.44 2.38
C SER A 44 -0.81 23.92 0.98
N ASP A 45 0.37 24.55 0.89
CA ASP A 45 0.97 24.94 -0.39
C ASP A 45 1.39 23.74 -1.23
N ALA A 46 1.62 22.58 -0.60
CA ALA A 46 1.98 21.32 -1.26
C ALA A 46 0.79 20.63 -1.97
N GLY A 47 -0.43 21.15 -1.83
CA GLY A 47 -1.62 20.56 -2.45
C GLY A 47 -2.02 19.20 -1.86
N CYS A 48 -1.53 18.86 -0.66
CA CYS A 48 -1.88 17.65 0.08
C CYS A 48 -1.97 17.93 1.58
N VAL A 49 -2.69 17.07 2.31
CA VAL A 49 -2.76 17.11 3.78
C VAL A 49 -1.89 15.98 4.32
N SER A 50 -0.93 16.31 5.19
CA SER A 50 0.07 15.36 5.73
C SER A 50 0.05 15.32 7.27
N PRO A 51 -1.01 14.79 7.90
CA PRO A 51 -1.18 14.84 9.35
C PRO A 51 -0.04 14.15 10.08
N PHE A 52 0.48 14.80 11.12
CA PHE A 52 1.57 14.31 11.99
C PHE A 52 2.93 14.11 11.31
N ASP A 53 3.03 14.31 10.00
CA ASP A 53 4.28 14.18 9.28
C ASP A 53 5.16 15.43 9.49
N SER A 54 6.48 15.27 9.39
CA SER A 54 7.42 16.40 9.44
C SER A 54 7.20 17.41 8.30
N SER A 55 6.51 17.03 7.22
CA SER A 55 6.10 17.88 6.12
C SER A 55 4.71 18.53 6.26
N ALA A 56 4.05 18.43 7.43
CA ALA A 56 2.76 19.04 7.69
C ALA A 56 2.81 20.58 7.51
N GLN A 57 2.06 21.11 6.54
CA GLN A 57 2.06 22.54 6.15
C GLN A 57 0.68 23.21 6.20
N GLY A 58 -0.38 22.45 6.49
CA GLY A 58 -1.75 22.95 6.46
C GLY A 58 -2.76 21.91 6.02
N THR A 59 -4.00 22.34 5.88
CA THR A 59 -5.12 21.50 5.45
C THR A 59 -5.50 21.75 3.99
N LEU A 60 -6.58 21.13 3.50
CA LEU A 60 -7.18 21.45 2.20
C LEU A 60 -8.69 21.65 2.36
N PRO A 61 -9.33 22.47 1.50
CA PRO A 61 -10.78 22.53 1.46
C PRO A 61 -11.36 21.16 1.10
N GLY A 62 -12.45 20.80 1.76
CA GLY A 62 -13.22 19.58 1.45
C GLY A 62 -14.70 19.91 1.38
N GLU A 63 -15.45 19.12 0.61
CA GLU A 63 -16.90 19.23 0.49
C GLU A 63 -17.52 17.86 0.74
N GLY A 64 -18.69 17.82 1.38
CA GLY A 64 -19.35 16.54 1.60
C GLY A 64 -20.60 16.61 2.46
N GLY A 65 -21.38 15.54 2.36
CA GLY A 65 -22.53 15.26 3.21
C GLY A 65 -22.40 13.89 3.84
N THR A 66 -22.75 13.75 5.12
CA THR A 66 -22.78 12.47 5.82
C THR A 66 -24.06 12.35 6.62
N ALA A 67 -24.68 11.17 6.60
CA ALA A 67 -25.84 10.85 7.43
C ALA A 67 -25.70 9.45 8.05
N LEU A 68 -26.27 9.28 9.24
CA LEU A 68 -26.27 8.06 10.03
C LEU A 68 -27.67 7.75 10.53
N VAL A 69 -28.05 6.47 10.50
CA VAL A 69 -29.24 5.98 11.18
C VAL A 69 -28.81 5.36 12.51
N LEU A 70 -29.41 5.82 13.59
CA LEU A 70 -29.10 5.40 14.95
C LEU A 70 -30.33 4.71 15.55
N LYS A 71 -30.08 3.62 16.29
CA LYS A 71 -31.04 2.91 17.13
C LYS A 71 -30.36 2.49 18.42
N ARG A 72 -31.14 2.17 19.46
CA ARG A 72 -30.63 1.42 20.61
C ARG A 72 -30.17 0.04 20.14
N LEU A 73 -29.10 -0.50 20.75
CA LEU A 73 -28.50 -1.75 20.32
C LEU A 73 -29.49 -2.92 20.34
N ASP A 74 -30.25 -3.06 21.43
CA ASP A 74 -31.25 -4.13 21.57
C ASP A 74 -32.34 -4.06 20.50
N ASP A 75 -32.75 -2.85 20.08
CA ASP A 75 -33.72 -2.65 19.01
C ASP A 75 -33.16 -2.96 17.63
N ALA A 76 -31.85 -2.70 17.42
CA ALA A 76 -31.16 -3.06 16.19
C ALA A 76 -30.98 -4.59 16.08
N ILE A 77 -30.60 -5.26 17.18
CA ILE A 77 -30.49 -6.72 17.26
C ILE A 77 -31.86 -7.37 17.02
N THR A 78 -32.90 -6.91 17.74
CA THR A 78 -34.27 -7.41 17.58
C THR A 78 -34.80 -7.17 16.17
N GLY A 79 -34.48 -6.01 15.59
CA GLY A 79 -34.81 -5.66 14.21
C GLY A 79 -34.01 -6.42 13.15
N LYS A 80 -32.95 -7.15 13.53
CA LYS A 80 -31.96 -7.77 12.63
C LYS A 80 -31.34 -6.75 11.66
N ASP A 81 -31.14 -5.53 12.16
CA ASP A 81 -30.52 -4.45 11.40
C ASP A 81 -29.02 -4.71 11.23
N ARG A 82 -28.43 -4.15 10.16
CA ARG A 82 -26.98 -4.13 9.99
C ARG A 82 -26.37 -3.15 11.01
N ILE A 83 -25.56 -3.67 11.92
CA ILE A 83 -24.86 -2.87 12.94
C ILE A 83 -23.42 -2.62 12.46
N TYR A 84 -23.08 -1.37 12.16
CA TYR A 84 -21.73 -0.97 11.74
C TYR A 84 -20.77 -0.80 12.93
N ALA A 85 -21.23 -0.11 13.97
CA ALA A 85 -20.48 0.13 15.21
C ALA A 85 -21.46 0.48 16.34
N ILE A 86 -20.96 0.39 17.58
CA ILE A 86 -21.65 0.79 18.80
C ILE A 86 -21.00 2.07 19.31
N ILE A 87 -21.79 3.09 19.60
CA ILE A 87 -21.31 4.31 20.27
C ILE A 87 -21.31 4.06 21.77
N LYS A 88 -20.13 4.11 22.41
CA LYS A 88 -19.93 3.79 23.82
C LYS A 88 -19.96 5.01 24.74
N GLY A 89 -19.47 6.16 24.26
CA GLY A 89 -19.38 7.37 25.08
C GLY A 89 -18.95 8.60 24.29
N PHE A 90 -19.19 9.76 24.89
CA PHE A 90 -18.83 11.07 24.37
C PHE A 90 -18.03 11.84 25.41
N GLY A 91 -17.08 12.63 24.96
CA GLY A 91 -16.44 13.60 25.83
C GLY A 91 -16.24 14.91 25.10
N ALA A 92 -16.62 16.00 25.75
CA ALA A 92 -16.49 17.34 25.19
C ALA A 92 -15.88 18.29 26.23
N ALA A 93 -15.06 19.20 25.75
CA ALA A 93 -14.47 20.29 26.51
C ALA A 93 -14.11 21.43 25.55
N GLY A 94 -14.15 22.66 26.04
CA GLY A 94 -13.80 23.85 25.28
C GLY A 94 -12.75 24.66 26.00
N GLY A 95 -11.87 25.29 25.24
CA GLY A 95 -10.85 26.19 25.76
C GLY A 95 -9.80 26.48 24.69
N MET A 96 -9.49 27.76 24.50
CA MET A 96 -8.40 28.19 23.62
C MET A 96 -7.11 28.31 24.42
N ALA A 97 -5.97 28.07 23.78
CA ALA A 97 -4.67 28.36 24.37
C ALA A 97 -4.53 29.87 24.60
N THR A 98 -3.85 30.29 25.67
CA THR A 98 -3.72 31.71 26.04
C THR A 98 -2.89 32.51 25.03
N ASP A 99 -2.01 31.83 24.29
CA ASP A 99 -0.96 32.44 23.47
C ASP A 99 -1.15 32.16 21.96
N SER A 100 -2.16 31.38 21.59
CA SER A 100 -2.48 31.01 20.21
C SER A 100 -3.99 30.82 20.03
N ALA A 101 -4.53 31.18 18.87
CA ALA A 101 -5.95 30.97 18.53
C ALA A 101 -6.29 29.47 18.28
N THR A 102 -5.56 28.56 18.91
CA THR A 102 -5.66 27.11 18.75
C THR A 102 -6.29 26.47 19.99
N VAL A 103 -6.72 25.22 19.83
CA VAL A 103 -7.26 24.39 20.90
C VAL A 103 -6.25 24.22 22.03
N SER A 104 -6.69 24.38 23.28
CA SER A 104 -5.88 24.07 24.46
C SER A 104 -5.59 22.56 24.59
N PRO A 105 -4.33 22.15 24.87
CA PRO A 105 -4.01 20.75 25.17
C PRO A 105 -4.85 20.17 26.31
N GLU A 106 -5.23 21.00 27.28
CA GLU A 106 -6.05 20.59 28.42
C GLU A 106 -7.50 20.31 28.02
N ALA A 107 -8.06 21.10 27.09
CA ALA A 107 -9.39 20.83 26.54
C ALA A 107 -9.40 19.49 25.77
N TYR A 108 -8.36 19.22 24.97
CA TYR A 108 -8.22 17.92 24.30
C TYR A 108 -8.09 16.75 25.29
N ARG A 109 -7.29 16.92 26.35
CA ARG A 109 -7.11 15.90 27.40
C ARG A 109 -8.42 15.60 28.14
N ILE A 110 -9.10 16.63 28.64
CA ILE A 110 -10.36 16.50 29.40
C ILE A 110 -11.46 15.88 28.56
N SER A 111 -11.59 16.29 27.29
CA SER A 111 -12.59 15.70 26.39
C SER A 111 -12.33 14.21 26.16
N LEU A 112 -11.10 13.80 25.92
CA LEU A 112 -10.76 12.38 25.79
C LEU A 112 -11.04 11.59 27.07
N GLU A 113 -10.60 12.09 28.24
CA GLU A 113 -10.81 11.42 29.53
C GLU A 113 -12.29 11.26 29.88
N ARG A 114 -13.11 12.29 29.64
CA ARG A 114 -14.57 12.21 29.82
C ARG A 114 -15.20 11.15 28.93
N GLY A 115 -14.77 11.07 27.66
CA GLY A 115 -15.28 10.07 26.74
C GLY A 115 -14.91 8.64 27.13
N ILE A 116 -13.66 8.43 27.58
CA ILE A 116 -13.20 7.14 28.11
C ILE A 116 -13.98 6.76 29.37
N GLN A 117 -14.16 7.71 30.28
CA GLN A 117 -14.93 7.51 31.51
C GLN A 117 -16.39 7.15 31.22
N GLU A 118 -17.05 7.87 30.31
CA GLU A 118 -18.43 7.57 29.92
C GLU A 118 -18.53 6.19 29.25
N ALA A 119 -17.56 5.82 28.42
CA ALA A 119 -17.53 4.52 27.76
C ALA A 119 -17.28 3.34 28.73
N GLY A 120 -16.75 3.62 29.93
CA GLY A 120 -16.41 2.60 30.93
C GLY A 120 -15.27 1.67 30.48
N ILE A 121 -14.28 2.21 29.77
CA ILE A 121 -13.14 1.47 29.21
C ILE A 121 -11.82 2.02 29.75
N ASP A 122 -10.73 1.27 29.60
CA ASP A 122 -9.38 1.80 29.86
C ASP A 122 -8.84 2.51 28.59
N SER A 123 -8.00 3.52 28.77
CA SER A 123 -7.37 4.20 27.63
C SER A 123 -6.54 3.24 26.78
N SER A 124 -5.99 2.19 27.39
CA SER A 124 -5.21 1.11 26.76
C SER A 124 -6.03 0.16 25.87
N ASP A 125 -7.36 0.18 25.99
CA ASP A 125 -8.26 -0.64 25.18
C ASP A 125 -8.49 -0.05 23.77
N ILE A 126 -8.19 1.24 23.58
CA ILE A 126 -8.30 1.91 22.28
C ILE A 126 -7.16 1.42 21.39
N SER A 127 -7.50 0.84 20.24
CA SER A 127 -6.53 0.32 19.25
C SER A 127 -6.59 1.02 17.88
N LEU A 128 -7.52 1.95 17.69
CA LEU A 128 -7.54 2.90 16.56
C LEU A 128 -7.92 4.30 17.06
N PHE A 129 -7.10 5.28 16.74
CA PHE A 129 -7.36 6.69 16.98
C PHE A 129 -7.51 7.41 15.64
N GLU A 130 -8.75 7.71 15.28
CA GLU A 130 -9.08 8.61 14.17
C GLU A 130 -8.99 10.04 14.74
N ALA A 131 -7.80 10.62 14.60
CA ALA A 131 -7.47 11.91 15.15
C ALA A 131 -8.18 13.04 14.40
N HIS A 132 -8.12 14.27 14.96
CA HIS A 132 -8.53 15.41 14.15
C HIS A 132 -7.52 15.58 13.00
N GLY A 133 -6.22 15.53 13.28
CA GLY A 133 -5.14 15.37 12.29
C GLY A 133 -5.32 16.33 11.11
N SER A 134 -5.24 17.63 11.40
CA SER A 134 -5.57 18.68 10.45
C SER A 134 -4.53 18.85 9.35
N GLY A 135 -3.30 18.37 9.59
CA GLY A 135 -2.14 18.68 8.75
C GLY A 135 -1.51 20.04 9.11
N ILE A 136 -2.07 20.75 10.10
CA ILE A 136 -1.46 21.96 10.66
C ILE A 136 -0.50 21.52 11.75
N TYR A 137 0.77 21.89 11.58
CA TYR A 137 1.87 21.44 12.41
C TYR A 137 1.62 21.57 13.91
N ASP A 138 1.19 22.74 14.39
CA ASP A 138 0.98 22.99 15.83
C ASP A 138 -0.22 22.21 16.41
N GLU A 139 -1.29 22.04 15.63
CA GLU A 139 -2.46 21.25 16.04
C GLU A 139 -2.08 19.76 16.14
N ASP A 140 -1.40 19.23 15.12
CA ASP A 140 -0.94 17.84 15.09
C ASP A 140 0.11 17.54 16.18
N ALA A 141 1.01 18.50 16.46
CA ALA A 141 1.98 18.44 17.55
C ALA A 141 1.29 18.42 18.92
N MET A 142 0.23 19.23 19.11
CA MET A 142 -0.56 19.22 20.34
C MET A 142 -1.28 17.88 20.54
N GLU A 143 -1.97 17.37 19.51
CA GLU A 143 -2.69 16.09 19.57
C GLU A 143 -1.74 14.94 19.95
N SER A 144 -0.62 14.81 19.22
CA SER A 144 0.37 13.75 19.47
C SER A 144 0.97 13.83 20.88
N LYS A 145 1.23 15.03 21.39
CA LYS A 145 1.73 15.25 22.76
C LYS A 145 0.72 14.77 23.82
N VAL A 146 -0.55 15.12 23.67
CA VAL A 146 -1.61 14.71 24.63
C VAL A 146 -1.83 13.21 24.58
N LEU A 147 -1.88 12.61 23.38
CA LEU A 147 -2.03 11.17 23.21
C LEU A 147 -0.86 10.38 23.81
N ASN A 148 0.37 10.86 23.60
CA ASN A 148 1.55 10.29 24.24
C ASN A 148 1.48 10.40 25.77
N ALA A 149 0.99 11.51 26.33
CA ALA A 149 0.89 11.70 27.77
C ALA A 149 -0.11 10.73 28.44
N ILE A 150 -1.27 10.52 27.82
CA ILE A 150 -2.33 9.63 28.33
C ILE A 150 -1.95 8.14 28.17
N SER A 151 -1.02 7.82 27.26
CA SER A 151 -0.44 6.49 27.14
C SER A 151 0.58 6.21 28.26
N THR A 152 0.11 5.68 29.39
CA THR A 152 0.90 5.45 30.61
C THR A 152 1.36 3.99 30.83
N GLY A 153 1.16 3.06 29.89
CA GLY A 153 1.55 1.65 30.08
C GLY A 153 1.73 0.80 28.81
N THR A 154 2.00 -0.50 29.00
CA THR A 154 2.11 -1.55 27.96
C THR A 154 0.73 -2.02 27.50
N GLY A 155 -0.07 -1.09 27.00
CA GLY A 155 -1.42 -1.33 26.49
C GLY A 155 -1.44 -1.96 25.09
N GLN A 156 -2.62 -2.08 24.49
CA GLN A 156 -2.71 -2.49 23.09
C GLN A 156 -2.01 -1.47 22.18
N HIS A 157 -1.33 -1.98 21.14
CA HIS A 157 -0.89 -1.13 20.04
C HIS A 157 -2.08 -0.39 19.42
N CYS A 158 -1.91 0.91 19.20
CA CYS A 158 -2.94 1.80 18.70
C CYS A 158 -2.52 2.43 17.37
N ALA A 159 -3.29 2.19 16.31
CA ALA A 159 -3.11 2.87 15.04
C ALA A 159 -3.56 4.33 15.16
N VAL A 160 -2.81 5.27 14.58
CA VAL A 160 -3.24 6.66 14.42
C VAL A 160 -3.59 6.93 12.96
N ASN A 161 -4.71 7.59 12.71
CA ASN A 161 -5.21 7.89 11.37
C ASN A 161 -5.96 9.23 11.31
N SER A 162 -6.25 9.72 10.11
CA SER A 162 -7.07 10.90 9.84
C SER A 162 -7.79 10.73 8.49
N THR A 163 -9.02 11.24 8.39
CA THR A 163 -9.83 11.22 7.17
C THR A 163 -9.46 12.38 6.22
N LYS A 164 -8.90 13.46 6.75
CA LYS A 164 -8.65 14.70 6.00
C LYS A 164 -7.72 14.57 4.78
N PRO A 165 -6.71 13.69 4.75
CA PRO A 165 -5.92 13.47 3.54
C PRO A 165 -6.70 12.93 2.34
N ILE A 166 -7.87 12.34 2.57
CA ILE A 166 -8.67 11.70 1.52
C ILE A 166 -9.76 12.65 1.00
N VAL A 167 -10.39 13.41 1.90
CA VAL A 167 -11.61 14.19 1.59
C VAL A 167 -11.48 15.68 1.93
N GLY A 168 -10.30 16.13 2.37
CA GLY A 168 -10.09 17.51 2.85
C GLY A 168 -10.80 17.80 4.17
N HIS A 169 -10.79 19.06 4.57
CA HIS A 169 -11.53 19.57 5.71
C HIS A 169 -12.95 19.97 5.29
N MET A 170 -13.89 19.04 5.38
CA MET A 170 -15.31 19.22 5.02
C MET A 170 -16.11 20.02 6.07
N GLY A 171 -15.53 21.05 6.68
CA GLY A 171 -16.16 21.91 7.68
C GLY A 171 -17.05 21.15 8.68
N ALA A 172 -18.34 21.46 8.70
CA ALA A 172 -19.36 20.85 9.54
C ALA A 172 -19.49 19.33 9.33
N ALA A 173 -19.31 18.80 8.13
CA ALA A 173 -19.42 17.36 7.84
C ALA A 173 -18.22 16.54 8.34
N SER A 174 -17.04 17.15 8.52
CA SER A 174 -15.78 16.47 8.86
C SER A 174 -15.89 15.42 9.97
N GLY A 175 -16.51 15.78 11.10
CA GLY A 175 -16.61 14.89 12.26
C GLY A 175 -17.44 13.64 12.01
N LEU A 176 -18.56 13.76 11.31
CA LEU A 176 -19.39 12.59 10.98
C LEU A 176 -18.74 11.72 9.91
N SER A 177 -17.98 12.30 8.99
CA SER A 177 -17.25 11.51 7.99
C SER A 177 -16.12 10.68 8.61
N SER A 178 -15.37 11.26 9.57
CA SER A 178 -14.43 10.49 10.39
C SER A 178 -15.13 9.37 11.18
N LEU A 179 -16.33 9.61 11.70
CA LEU A 179 -17.14 8.58 12.36
C LEU A 179 -17.56 7.47 11.40
N VAL A 180 -17.98 7.79 10.17
CA VAL A 180 -18.35 6.80 9.14
C VAL A 180 -17.14 5.96 8.76
N LYS A 181 -16.00 6.56 8.42
CA LYS A 181 -14.77 5.83 8.10
C LYS A 181 -14.40 4.87 9.24
N THR A 182 -14.43 5.35 10.48
CA THR A 182 -14.07 4.56 11.66
C THR A 182 -15.05 3.42 11.91
N SER A 183 -16.35 3.67 11.71
CA SER A 183 -17.39 2.62 11.80
C SER A 183 -17.20 1.55 10.72
N LEU A 184 -16.80 1.92 9.50
CA LEU A 184 -16.46 0.97 8.44
C LEU A 184 -15.18 0.18 8.77
N CYS A 185 -14.18 0.82 9.40
CA CYS A 185 -12.97 0.13 9.87
C CYS A 185 -13.32 -0.96 10.90
N LEU A 186 -14.20 -0.64 11.85
CA LEU A 186 -14.72 -1.61 12.84
C LEU A 186 -15.52 -2.72 12.16
N TYR A 187 -16.46 -2.37 11.27
CA TYR A 187 -17.35 -3.31 10.61
C TYR A 187 -16.60 -4.32 9.73
N HIS A 188 -15.61 -3.87 8.97
CA HIS A 188 -14.79 -4.70 8.09
C HIS A 188 -13.56 -5.29 8.77
N ALA A 189 -13.24 -4.87 10.00
CA ALA A 189 -12.01 -5.20 10.71
C ALA A 189 -10.74 -4.85 9.90
N LEU A 190 -10.74 -3.69 9.23
CA LEU A 190 -9.61 -3.21 8.42
C LEU A 190 -9.18 -1.82 8.88
N ILE A 191 -7.87 -1.56 8.86
CA ILE A 191 -7.29 -0.24 9.13
C ILE A 191 -6.65 0.27 7.82
N PRO A 192 -7.10 1.41 7.26
CA PRO A 192 -6.49 2.00 6.07
C PRO A 192 -5.12 2.64 6.40
N PRO A 193 -4.28 2.91 5.39
CA PRO A 193 -3.09 3.72 5.61
C PRO A 193 -3.46 5.17 6.00
N LEU A 194 -2.52 5.89 6.61
CA LEU A 194 -2.52 7.35 6.68
C LEU A 194 -1.74 7.89 5.47
N PRO A 195 -2.41 8.51 4.47
CA PRO A 195 -1.71 9.08 3.31
C PRO A 195 -0.73 10.17 3.71
N ASN A 196 0.31 10.34 2.90
CA ASN A 196 1.34 11.40 3.04
C ASN A 196 2.13 11.38 4.36
N TYR A 197 2.12 10.26 5.09
CA TYR A 197 2.93 10.07 6.29
C TYR A 197 4.20 9.28 5.99
N ARG A 198 5.33 9.77 6.49
CA ARG A 198 6.64 9.12 6.42
C ARG A 198 7.36 9.16 7.76
N SER A 199 7.43 10.30 8.41
CA SER A 199 8.20 10.48 9.65
C SER A 199 7.48 11.47 10.55
N PRO A 200 7.48 11.27 11.88
CA PRO A 200 6.78 12.19 12.77
C PRO A 200 7.40 13.59 12.68
N GLY A 201 6.59 14.62 12.96
CA GLY A 201 7.09 15.95 13.32
C GLY A 201 7.90 15.96 14.63
N ASP A 202 8.01 17.10 15.32
CA ASP A 202 8.89 17.23 16.49
C ASP A 202 8.47 16.36 17.70
N ASN A 203 7.25 15.81 17.68
CA ASN A 203 6.76 14.90 18.72
C ASN A 203 6.77 13.45 18.24
N ALA A 204 7.83 12.72 18.57
CA ALA A 204 7.90 11.29 18.33
C ALA A 204 6.78 10.53 19.06
N TRP A 205 6.09 9.64 18.36
CA TRP A 205 5.10 8.74 18.93
C TRP A 205 5.76 7.72 19.88
N LYS A 206 5.16 7.48 21.05
CA LYS A 206 5.55 6.38 21.94
C LYS A 206 5.28 5.02 21.28
N GLU A 207 6.00 3.97 21.71
CA GLU A 207 5.95 2.60 21.15
C GLU A 207 4.54 1.97 21.09
N ARG A 208 3.61 2.44 21.92
CA ARG A 208 2.21 2.02 21.85
C ARG A 208 1.56 2.39 20.51
N PHE A 209 1.89 3.55 19.96
CA PHE A 209 1.27 4.03 18.74
C PHE A 209 2.01 3.54 17.50
N HIS A 210 1.30 3.44 16.40
CA HIS A 210 1.90 3.25 15.08
C HIS A 210 1.06 3.97 14.02
N VAL A 211 1.68 4.30 12.90
CA VAL A 211 1.04 5.02 11.79
C VAL A 211 1.11 4.16 10.53
N PRO A 212 0.03 3.45 10.16
CA PRO A 212 0.05 2.54 9.02
C PRO A 212 0.30 3.27 7.70
N ILE A 213 1.26 2.81 6.90
CA ILE A 213 1.48 3.30 5.52
C ILE A 213 0.93 2.36 4.45
N LYS A 214 0.38 1.21 4.87
CA LYS A 214 -0.32 0.23 4.02
C LYS A 214 -1.59 -0.23 4.73
N PRO A 215 -2.66 -0.61 4.00
CA PRO A 215 -3.86 -1.18 4.60
C PRO A 215 -3.53 -2.50 5.28
N GLN A 216 -4.19 -2.77 6.40
CA GLN A 216 -3.96 -3.98 7.20
C GLN A 216 -5.23 -4.49 7.86
N TYR A 217 -5.27 -5.80 8.12
CA TYR A 217 -6.31 -6.39 8.95
C TYR A 217 -6.15 -5.98 10.41
N TRP A 218 -7.27 -5.66 11.08
CA TRP A 218 -7.31 -5.25 12.47
C TRP A 218 -7.34 -6.47 13.38
N PHE A 219 -6.16 -7.02 13.69
CA PHE A 219 -6.04 -8.17 14.59
C PHE A 219 -6.39 -7.81 16.04
N ARG A 220 -6.95 -8.79 16.77
CA ARG A 220 -7.25 -8.70 18.20
C ARG A 220 -7.02 -10.03 18.91
N ASN A 221 -7.03 -10.00 20.24
CA ASN A 221 -7.18 -11.19 21.07
C ASN A 221 -8.58 -11.16 21.69
N ARG A 222 -9.50 -11.99 21.18
CA ARG A 222 -10.91 -12.03 21.61
C ARG A 222 -11.07 -12.32 23.11
N GLN A 223 -10.11 -13.00 23.75
CA GLN A 223 -10.13 -13.26 25.20
C GLN A 223 -10.20 -11.98 26.03
N THR A 224 -9.55 -10.91 25.56
CA THR A 224 -9.24 -9.75 26.39
C THR A 224 -9.70 -8.43 25.78
N ASN A 225 -10.00 -8.36 24.48
CA ASN A 225 -10.08 -7.06 23.81
C ASN A 225 -11.05 -7.01 22.60
N PRO A 226 -12.22 -6.37 22.73
CA PRO A 226 -13.01 -5.97 21.56
C PRO A 226 -12.26 -4.88 20.75
N ARG A 227 -12.57 -4.74 19.45
CA ARG A 227 -12.03 -3.63 18.65
C ARG A 227 -12.70 -2.34 19.08
N ARG A 228 -11.89 -1.38 19.53
CA ARG A 228 -12.35 -0.06 19.98
C ARG A 228 -11.59 1.04 19.27
N ALA A 229 -12.33 2.06 18.88
CA ALA A 229 -11.79 3.25 18.24
C ALA A 229 -12.19 4.51 18.99
N CYS A 230 -11.41 5.57 18.82
CA CYS A 230 -11.76 6.92 19.23
C CYS A 230 -11.74 7.84 18.01
N VAL A 231 -12.76 8.68 17.87
CA VAL A 231 -12.82 9.74 16.84
C VAL A 231 -12.69 11.09 17.52
N ALA A 232 -11.67 11.87 17.16
CA ALA A 232 -11.43 13.20 17.71
C ALA A 232 -11.81 14.30 16.71
N VAL A 233 -12.45 15.35 17.22
CA VAL A 233 -12.85 16.52 16.44
C VAL A 233 -12.48 17.79 17.20
N MET A 234 -11.75 18.68 16.53
CA MET A 234 -11.43 20.02 16.99
C MET A 234 -12.10 21.07 16.09
N THR A 235 -12.60 22.13 16.72
CA THR A 235 -13.19 23.28 16.04
C THR A 235 -12.32 24.52 16.22
N SER A 236 -12.48 25.50 15.34
CA SER A 236 -11.71 26.75 15.36
C SER A 236 -12.00 27.64 16.57
N ASP A 237 -13.14 27.45 17.24
CA ASP A 237 -13.52 28.15 18.48
C ASP A 237 -12.99 27.47 19.75
N GLY A 238 -12.08 26.49 19.60
CA GLY A 238 -11.40 25.86 20.74
C GLY A 238 -12.17 24.69 21.38
N ASN A 239 -13.25 24.19 20.77
CA ASN A 239 -13.96 23.01 21.27
C ASN A 239 -13.31 21.71 20.78
N CYS A 240 -13.24 20.75 21.69
CA CYS A 240 -12.82 19.37 21.44
C CYS A 240 -13.98 18.42 21.71
N THR A 241 -14.11 17.39 20.88
CA THR A 241 -15.00 16.28 21.15
C THR A 241 -14.37 14.96 20.75
N HIS A 242 -14.51 13.96 21.63
CA HIS A 242 -14.11 12.57 21.38
C HIS A 242 -15.33 11.67 21.42
N VAL A 243 -15.43 10.76 20.45
CA VAL A 243 -16.48 9.75 20.37
C VAL A 243 -15.85 8.36 20.42
N LEU A 244 -16.27 7.55 21.39
CA LEU A 244 -15.75 6.21 21.60
C LEU A 244 -16.65 5.19 20.91
N LEU A 245 -16.05 4.35 20.08
CA LEU A 245 -16.73 3.34 19.27
C LEU A 245 -16.24 1.94 19.61
N GLU A 246 -17.13 0.97 19.54
CA GLU A 246 -16.84 -0.46 19.69
C GLU A 246 -17.44 -1.26 18.54
N GLY A 247 -16.73 -2.29 18.06
CA GLY A 247 -17.24 -3.18 17.01
C GLY A 247 -18.31 -4.12 17.53
N TYR A 248 -19.38 -4.34 16.77
CA TYR A 248 -20.39 -5.36 17.07
C TYR A 248 -20.03 -6.70 16.43
N GLU A 249 -19.88 -7.73 17.26
CA GLU A 249 -19.47 -9.06 16.82
C GLU A 249 -20.31 -10.14 17.52
N GLU A 250 -21.34 -10.64 16.85
CA GLU A 250 -22.25 -11.62 17.43
C GLU A 250 -21.63 -13.03 17.44
N ALA A 251 -21.67 -13.69 18.59
CA ALA A 251 -21.04 -15.00 18.81
C ALA A 251 -21.58 -16.12 17.89
N GLY A 252 -22.76 -15.96 17.27
CA GLY A 252 -23.38 -16.92 16.35
C GLY A 252 -23.23 -16.61 14.85
N ILE A 253 -22.81 -15.39 14.48
CA ILE A 253 -22.72 -14.97 13.06
C ILE A 253 -21.48 -15.50 12.37
N ILE A 254 -20.40 -15.81 13.11
CA ILE A 254 -19.19 -16.45 12.56
C ILE A 254 -19.33 -17.99 12.59
N SER A 255 -20.46 -18.51 12.13
CA SER A 255 -20.56 -19.92 11.73
C SER A 255 -20.08 -20.06 10.28
N ALA A 256 -19.75 -21.28 9.84
CA ALA A 256 -19.20 -21.58 8.52
C ALA A 256 -20.05 -21.08 7.32
N GLN A 257 -21.28 -20.57 7.56
CA GLN A 257 -22.22 -20.04 6.57
C GLN A 257 -22.62 -18.55 6.78
N GLY A 258 -22.09 -17.85 7.79
CA GLY A 258 -22.71 -16.62 8.33
C GLY A 258 -21.99 -15.27 8.14
N VAL A 259 -20.93 -15.17 7.34
CA VAL A 259 -20.32 -13.85 7.05
C VAL A 259 -21.18 -13.07 6.06
N ALA A 260 -21.62 -11.87 6.43
CA ALA A 260 -22.38 -11.00 5.53
C ALA A 260 -21.60 -10.76 4.21
N GLN A 261 -22.30 -10.79 3.07
CA GLN A 261 -21.67 -10.76 1.73
C GLN A 261 -20.80 -9.51 1.50
N ASP A 262 -21.19 -8.38 2.08
CA ASP A 262 -20.43 -7.12 2.04
C ASP A 262 -19.11 -7.17 2.82
N LYS A 263 -18.93 -8.15 3.71
CA LYS A 263 -17.67 -8.43 4.40
C LYS A 263 -16.77 -9.42 3.67
N LEU A 264 -17.24 -10.09 2.61
CA LEU A 264 -16.42 -11.04 1.86
C LEU A 264 -15.37 -10.34 0.97
N ARG A 265 -15.77 -9.27 0.29
CA ARG A 265 -14.95 -8.47 -0.64
C ARG A 265 -15.13 -6.98 -0.35
N PRO A 266 -14.68 -6.47 0.82
CA PRO A 266 -14.99 -5.10 1.26
C PRO A 266 -14.33 -4.01 0.40
N LEU A 267 -13.27 -4.36 -0.34
CA LEU A 267 -12.58 -3.44 -1.24
C LEU A 267 -13.23 -3.35 -2.64
N GLY A 268 -14.30 -4.12 -2.90
CA GLY A 268 -14.97 -4.15 -4.19
C GLY A 268 -14.11 -4.73 -5.33
N TYR A 269 -14.41 -4.29 -6.56
CA TYR A 269 -13.69 -4.75 -7.75
C TYR A 269 -12.27 -4.17 -7.83
N GLN A 270 -11.32 -5.05 -8.07
CA GLN A 270 -9.91 -4.77 -8.25
C GLN A 270 -9.59 -4.38 -9.71
N SER A 271 -8.42 -3.76 -9.88
CA SER A 271 -7.94 -3.32 -11.19
C SER A 271 -7.63 -4.48 -12.13
N SER A 272 -7.35 -5.69 -11.64
CA SER A 272 -6.96 -6.85 -12.45
C SER A 272 -7.96 -8.00 -12.39
N GLY A 273 -8.10 -8.74 -13.50
CA GLY A 273 -9.04 -9.86 -13.64
C GLY A 273 -8.43 -11.11 -14.26
N LEU A 274 -8.93 -12.28 -13.85
CA LEU A 274 -8.60 -13.60 -14.40
C LEU A 274 -9.65 -14.00 -15.43
N PHE A 275 -9.21 -14.26 -16.66
CA PHE A 275 -10.06 -14.72 -17.76
C PHE A 275 -9.70 -16.17 -18.09
N VAL A 276 -10.69 -17.06 -18.11
CA VAL A 276 -10.49 -18.46 -18.53
C VAL A 276 -11.28 -18.72 -19.80
N VAL A 277 -10.58 -19.08 -20.87
CA VAL A 277 -11.11 -19.35 -22.21
C VAL A 277 -11.06 -20.86 -22.45
N GLU A 278 -12.22 -21.49 -22.49
CA GLU A 278 -12.37 -22.95 -22.54
C GLU A 278 -12.80 -23.41 -23.94
N GLY A 279 -12.32 -24.58 -24.38
CA GLY A 279 -12.65 -25.15 -25.69
C GLY A 279 -12.19 -26.60 -25.82
N ASP A 280 -12.74 -27.34 -26.79
CA ASP A 280 -12.30 -28.72 -27.06
C ASP A 280 -11.06 -28.77 -27.95
N HIS A 281 -10.88 -27.74 -28.78
CA HIS A 281 -9.79 -27.61 -29.74
C HIS A 281 -9.16 -26.22 -29.69
N GLY A 282 -7.92 -26.10 -30.18
CA GLY A 282 -7.20 -24.82 -30.17
C GLY A 282 -7.89 -23.70 -30.98
N HIS A 283 -8.57 -24.04 -32.08
CA HIS A 283 -9.28 -23.03 -32.90
C HIS A 283 -10.45 -22.39 -32.14
N GLU A 284 -11.19 -23.15 -31.32
CA GLU A 284 -12.27 -22.63 -30.47
C GLU A 284 -11.72 -21.64 -29.43
N ILE A 285 -10.54 -21.92 -28.86
CA ILE A 285 -9.87 -21.00 -27.93
C ILE A 285 -9.47 -19.71 -28.65
N ILE A 286 -8.89 -19.81 -29.86
CA ILE A 286 -8.50 -18.64 -30.68
C ILE A 286 -9.70 -17.76 -31.05
N GLU A 287 -10.83 -18.37 -31.41
CA GLU A 287 -12.08 -17.66 -31.71
C GLU A 287 -12.60 -16.93 -30.46
N ASN A 288 -12.70 -17.63 -29.33
CA ASN A 288 -13.17 -17.03 -28.09
C ASN A 288 -12.21 -15.96 -27.55
N LEU A 289 -10.91 -16.03 -27.83
CA LEU A 289 -9.95 -14.94 -27.57
C LEU A 289 -10.28 -13.66 -28.36
N GLY A 290 -10.83 -13.79 -29.58
CA GLY A 290 -11.37 -12.65 -30.33
C GLY A 290 -12.60 -12.04 -29.65
N VAL A 291 -13.54 -12.87 -29.22
CA VAL A 291 -14.74 -12.42 -28.49
C VAL A 291 -14.38 -11.77 -27.16
N LEU A 292 -13.39 -12.32 -26.45
CA LEU A 292 -12.88 -11.76 -25.20
C LEU A 292 -12.32 -10.35 -25.41
N TRP A 293 -11.55 -10.14 -26.48
CA TRP A 293 -11.00 -8.81 -26.81
C TRP A 293 -12.11 -7.76 -26.99
N ASP A 294 -13.16 -8.09 -27.74
CA ASP A 294 -14.30 -7.19 -27.93
C ASP A 294 -15.02 -6.87 -26.62
N GLN A 295 -15.15 -7.86 -25.73
CA GLN A 295 -15.74 -7.66 -24.41
C GLN A 295 -14.89 -6.75 -23.53
N ILE A 296 -13.56 -6.93 -23.52
CA ILE A 296 -12.65 -6.06 -22.75
C ILE A 296 -12.76 -4.63 -23.26
N ARG A 297 -12.65 -4.41 -24.57
CA ARG A 297 -12.77 -3.08 -25.18
C ARG A 297 -14.09 -2.40 -24.83
N THR A 298 -15.19 -3.15 -24.88
CA THR A 298 -16.53 -2.64 -24.53
C THR A 298 -16.70 -2.39 -23.03
N GLY A 299 -16.06 -3.19 -22.17
CA GLY A 299 -16.11 -3.01 -20.73
C GLY A 299 -15.34 -1.77 -20.29
N VAL A 300 -14.14 -1.58 -20.84
CA VAL A 300 -13.27 -0.44 -20.56
C VAL A 300 -13.90 0.87 -21.04
N SER A 301 -14.50 0.89 -22.24
CA SER A 301 -15.21 2.08 -22.73
C SER A 301 -16.42 2.50 -21.87
N LYS A 302 -16.94 1.57 -21.05
CA LYS A 302 -17.99 1.82 -20.05
C LYS A 302 -17.43 2.12 -18.65
N GLY A 303 -16.13 2.35 -18.51
CA GLY A 303 -15.46 2.65 -17.23
C GLY A 303 -15.49 1.50 -16.21
N ARG A 304 -15.53 0.24 -16.68
CA ARG A 304 -15.60 -0.93 -15.78
C ARG A 304 -14.20 -1.39 -15.36
N PRO A 305 -13.95 -1.67 -14.06
CA PRO A 305 -12.72 -2.32 -13.60
C PRO A 305 -12.52 -3.70 -14.26
N MET A 306 -11.27 -4.14 -14.45
CA MET A 306 -10.98 -5.38 -15.18
C MET A 306 -11.55 -6.63 -14.48
N GLU A 307 -11.52 -6.69 -13.15
CA GLU A 307 -12.12 -7.81 -12.40
C GLU A 307 -13.61 -7.97 -12.72
N ARG A 308 -14.32 -6.85 -12.91
CA ARG A 308 -15.73 -6.86 -13.29
C ARG A 308 -15.93 -7.40 -14.71
N ILE A 309 -15.04 -7.04 -15.64
CA ILE A 309 -15.07 -7.56 -17.01
C ILE A 309 -14.81 -9.07 -17.01
N ALA A 310 -13.86 -9.54 -16.18
CA ALA A 310 -13.55 -10.95 -15.97
C ALA A 310 -14.75 -11.72 -15.39
N ARG A 311 -15.44 -11.14 -14.42
CA ARG A 311 -16.68 -11.70 -13.90
C ARG A 311 -17.76 -11.85 -14.98
N ILE A 312 -18.01 -10.81 -15.77
CA ILE A 312 -19.01 -10.87 -16.86
C ILE A 312 -18.63 -11.94 -17.89
N TRP A 313 -17.32 -12.13 -18.13
CA TRP A 313 -16.83 -13.20 -19.00
C TRP A 313 -17.15 -14.58 -18.40
N TYR A 314 -16.84 -14.77 -17.12
CA TYR A 314 -17.14 -15.99 -16.39
C TYR A 314 -18.64 -16.33 -16.43
N GLU A 315 -19.52 -15.37 -16.12
CA GLU A 315 -20.99 -15.57 -16.12
C GLU A 315 -21.54 -15.98 -17.49
N LYS A 316 -20.93 -15.52 -18.59
CA LYS A 316 -21.39 -15.81 -19.95
C LYS A 316 -20.77 -17.06 -20.56
N LYS A 317 -19.51 -17.35 -20.24
CA LYS A 317 -18.67 -18.28 -21.01
C LYS A 317 -17.85 -19.24 -20.16
N GLY A 318 -17.69 -19.00 -18.86
CA GLY A 318 -16.87 -19.81 -17.96
C GLY A 318 -17.63 -20.95 -17.28
N GLY A 319 -16.90 -21.72 -16.46
CA GLY A 319 -17.47 -22.80 -15.66
C GLY A 319 -17.86 -24.03 -16.48
N ARG A 320 -17.10 -24.37 -17.53
CA ARG A 320 -17.39 -25.51 -18.42
C ARG A 320 -16.44 -26.69 -18.18
N PRO A 321 -16.68 -27.51 -17.14
CA PRO A 321 -15.81 -28.63 -16.81
C PRO A 321 -15.77 -29.71 -17.90
N ASP A 322 -16.76 -29.75 -18.80
CA ASP A 322 -16.86 -30.67 -19.94
C ASP A 322 -15.78 -30.43 -21.01
N LYS A 323 -15.19 -29.23 -21.06
CA LYS A 323 -14.21 -28.87 -22.08
C LYS A 323 -12.85 -29.52 -21.84
N LYS A 324 -12.21 -29.94 -22.93
CA LYS A 324 -10.90 -30.64 -22.86
C LYS A 324 -9.71 -29.72 -22.58
N ARG A 325 -9.78 -28.44 -22.95
CA ARG A 325 -8.67 -27.48 -22.86
C ARG A 325 -9.14 -26.14 -22.33
N ALA A 326 -8.20 -25.43 -21.72
CA ALA A 326 -8.39 -24.05 -21.30
C ALA A 326 -7.10 -23.25 -21.48
N LEU A 327 -7.26 -21.99 -21.80
CA LEU A 327 -6.23 -20.97 -21.71
C LEU A 327 -6.71 -19.92 -20.72
N SER A 328 -5.86 -19.50 -19.80
CA SER A 328 -6.19 -18.42 -18.86
C SER A 328 -5.27 -17.22 -19.02
N LEU A 329 -5.82 -16.02 -18.84
CA LEU A 329 -5.08 -14.76 -18.81
C LEU A 329 -5.33 -14.00 -17.52
N VAL A 330 -4.29 -13.40 -16.95
CA VAL A 330 -4.43 -12.38 -15.89
C VAL A 330 -4.11 -11.04 -16.52
N ILE A 331 -5.10 -10.15 -16.57
CA ILE A 331 -5.00 -8.87 -17.28
C ILE A 331 -5.19 -7.74 -16.26
N LYS A 332 -4.29 -6.75 -16.25
CA LYS A 332 -4.37 -5.58 -15.36
C LYS A 332 -5.06 -4.39 -16.02
N ASP A 333 -4.83 -4.17 -17.31
CA ASP A 333 -5.40 -3.05 -18.05
C ASP A 333 -5.61 -3.38 -19.53
N VAL A 334 -6.17 -2.42 -20.27
CA VAL A 334 -6.54 -2.61 -21.68
C VAL A 334 -5.33 -2.65 -22.63
N HIS A 335 -4.24 -1.96 -22.30
CA HIS A 335 -3.03 -1.91 -23.14
C HIS A 335 -2.28 -3.23 -23.07
N GLU A 336 -2.24 -3.83 -21.87
CA GLU A 336 -1.72 -5.18 -21.67
C GLU A 336 -2.60 -6.22 -22.40
N ALA A 337 -3.93 -6.06 -22.36
CA ALA A 337 -4.88 -7.04 -22.89
C ALA A 337 -4.67 -7.35 -24.39
N GLU A 338 -4.41 -6.36 -25.23
CA GLU A 338 -4.20 -6.57 -26.67
C GLU A 338 -2.98 -7.46 -26.93
N ASN A 339 -1.85 -7.11 -26.31
CA ASN A 339 -0.60 -7.81 -26.44
C ASN A 339 -0.69 -9.24 -25.89
N GLU A 340 -1.30 -9.42 -24.73
CA GLU A 340 -1.44 -10.75 -24.11
C GLU A 340 -2.40 -11.65 -24.91
N ILE A 341 -3.50 -11.11 -25.46
CA ILE A 341 -4.38 -11.86 -26.35
C ILE A 341 -3.66 -12.27 -27.63
N HIS A 342 -2.85 -11.38 -28.21
CA HIS A 342 -2.06 -11.70 -29.40
C HIS A 342 -1.07 -12.85 -29.13
N LYS A 343 -0.30 -12.76 -28.03
CA LYS A 343 0.62 -13.82 -27.59
C LYS A 343 -0.12 -15.12 -27.29
N ALA A 344 -1.28 -15.06 -26.65
CA ALA A 344 -2.12 -16.23 -26.36
C ALA A 344 -2.55 -16.95 -27.64
N LYS A 345 -2.97 -16.22 -28.69
CA LYS A 345 -3.30 -16.80 -29.99
C LYS A 345 -2.10 -17.49 -30.65
N GLN A 346 -0.92 -16.86 -30.63
CA GLN A 346 0.31 -17.47 -31.15
C GLN A 346 0.66 -18.76 -30.40
N LEU A 347 0.55 -18.74 -29.08
CA LEU A 347 0.85 -19.89 -28.22
C LEU A 347 -0.05 -21.08 -28.55
N VAL A 348 -1.38 -20.87 -28.61
CA VAL A 348 -2.35 -21.91 -28.97
C VAL A 348 -2.12 -22.43 -30.38
N THR A 349 -1.79 -21.55 -31.33
CA THR A 349 -1.49 -21.92 -32.73
C THR A 349 -0.23 -22.78 -32.83
N SER A 350 0.80 -22.46 -32.06
CA SER A 350 2.07 -23.21 -32.04
C SER A 350 1.99 -24.57 -31.35
N GLY A 351 0.90 -24.83 -30.60
CA GLY A 351 0.74 -26.05 -29.79
C GLY A 351 1.75 -26.16 -28.64
N LYS A 352 2.46 -25.09 -28.30
CA LYS A 352 3.46 -25.08 -27.22
C LYS A 352 2.80 -24.83 -25.86
N LYS A 353 3.34 -25.45 -24.82
CA LYS A 353 2.99 -25.12 -23.43
C LYS A 353 3.39 -23.67 -23.14
N GLY A 354 2.44 -22.88 -22.63
CA GLY A 354 2.66 -21.52 -22.13
C GLY A 354 3.29 -21.54 -20.75
N SER A 355 3.93 -20.44 -20.39
CA SER A 355 4.87 -20.34 -19.28
C SER A 355 4.31 -20.80 -17.93
N ALA A 356 5.22 -21.35 -17.10
CA ALA A 356 4.95 -21.81 -15.74
C ALA A 356 4.56 -20.63 -14.80
N PRO A 357 3.84 -20.90 -13.69
CA PRO A 357 3.31 -19.85 -12.81
C PRO A 357 4.40 -19.06 -12.07
N GLY A 358 4.22 -17.74 -12.03
CA GLY A 358 5.10 -16.78 -11.35
C GLY A 358 5.14 -15.43 -12.07
N HIS A 359 5.72 -15.37 -13.27
CA HIS A 359 5.86 -14.13 -14.04
C HIS A 359 5.00 -14.07 -15.31
N ALA A 360 4.34 -15.16 -15.64
CA ALA A 360 3.48 -15.25 -16.81
C ALA A 360 2.08 -14.72 -16.50
N ASN A 361 1.51 -13.99 -17.46
CA ASN A 361 0.12 -13.57 -17.46
C ASN A 361 -0.76 -14.48 -18.34
N ILE A 362 -0.18 -15.46 -19.04
CA ILE A 362 -0.87 -16.43 -19.91
C ILE A 362 -0.50 -17.85 -19.48
N PHE A 363 -1.50 -18.70 -19.26
CA PHE A 363 -1.33 -20.12 -18.97
C PHE A 363 -2.10 -20.96 -19.97
N TYR A 364 -1.42 -21.93 -20.58
CA TYR A 364 -2.02 -22.87 -21.52
C TYR A 364 -1.16 -24.11 -21.62
N THR A 365 -1.82 -25.27 -21.65
CA THR A 365 -1.18 -26.55 -21.89
C THR A 365 -1.96 -27.29 -22.97
N PRO A 366 -1.31 -27.81 -24.02
CA PRO A 366 -1.99 -28.58 -25.06
C PRO A 366 -2.51 -29.93 -24.55
N GLU A 367 -1.84 -30.47 -23.54
CA GLU A 367 -2.12 -31.75 -22.87
C GLU A 367 -2.24 -31.50 -21.37
N PRO A 368 -3.44 -31.11 -20.89
CA PRO A 368 -3.67 -30.83 -19.47
C PRO A 368 -3.62 -32.10 -18.62
N LEU A 369 -3.19 -31.96 -17.37
CA LEU A 369 -3.20 -33.04 -16.38
C LEU A 369 -4.61 -33.62 -16.14
N GLY A 370 -5.64 -32.78 -16.24
CA GLY A 370 -7.05 -33.18 -16.15
C GLY A 370 -7.58 -33.30 -14.72
N THR A 371 -8.87 -33.63 -14.59
CA THR A 371 -9.60 -33.65 -13.32
C THR A 371 -9.23 -34.81 -12.41
N SER A 372 -8.63 -35.88 -12.95
CA SER A 372 -8.13 -37.02 -12.17
C SER A 372 -6.75 -36.77 -11.54
N ALA A 373 -6.11 -35.64 -11.83
CA ALA A 373 -4.81 -35.29 -11.30
C ALA A 373 -4.88 -35.06 -9.78
N GLY A 374 -4.18 -35.90 -9.00
CA GLY A 374 -4.12 -35.71 -7.56
C GLY A 374 -3.43 -34.40 -7.19
N ILE A 375 -3.99 -33.68 -6.22
CA ILE A 375 -3.49 -32.39 -5.73
C ILE A 375 -2.88 -32.58 -4.33
N ALA A 376 -1.64 -32.15 -4.14
CA ALA A 376 -1.00 -32.04 -2.84
C ALA A 376 -0.86 -30.58 -2.43
N PHE A 377 -1.23 -30.28 -1.18
CA PHE A 377 -0.79 -29.06 -0.52
C PHE A 377 0.57 -29.31 0.12
N VAL A 378 1.56 -28.50 -0.28
CA VAL A 378 2.94 -28.62 0.19
C VAL A 378 3.24 -27.46 1.13
N PHE A 379 3.68 -27.74 2.34
CA PHE A 379 3.99 -26.71 3.33
C PHE A 379 5.51 -26.60 3.45
N PRO A 380 6.12 -25.44 3.16
CA PRO A 380 7.57 -25.28 3.27
C PRO A 380 8.01 -25.11 4.73
N GLY A 381 9.33 -25.22 4.96
CA GLY A 381 9.96 -24.97 6.25
C GLY A 381 10.09 -23.48 6.60
N SER A 382 10.74 -23.16 7.71
CA SER A 382 11.10 -21.79 8.08
C SER A 382 12.24 -21.23 7.22
N GLY A 383 12.30 -19.92 7.03
CA GLY A 383 13.44 -19.22 6.39
C GLY A 383 13.08 -18.45 5.11
N ASN A 384 11.83 -18.53 4.66
CA ASN A 384 11.36 -17.83 3.45
C ASN A 384 10.55 -16.56 3.72
N HIS A 385 10.57 -16.07 4.96
CA HIS A 385 9.77 -14.95 5.42
C HIS A 385 10.07 -13.66 4.64
N TYR A 386 9.04 -12.82 4.49
CA TYR A 386 9.17 -11.48 3.89
C TYR A 386 8.15 -10.52 4.51
N LEU A 387 8.46 -9.23 4.44
CA LEU A 387 7.57 -8.18 4.97
C LEU A 387 6.28 -8.11 4.16
N GLY A 388 5.15 -8.08 4.86
CA GLY A 388 3.81 -8.00 4.30
C GLY A 388 3.21 -9.34 3.89
N MET A 389 3.86 -10.48 4.17
CA MET A 389 3.28 -11.79 3.86
C MET A 389 1.91 -11.96 4.54
N GLY A 390 0.90 -12.35 3.76
CA GLY A 390 -0.48 -12.55 4.18
C GLY A 390 -1.29 -11.26 4.38
N ARG A 391 -0.67 -10.08 4.26
CA ARG A 391 -1.36 -8.79 4.45
C ARG A 391 -2.42 -8.58 3.37
N ASP A 392 -2.03 -8.74 2.12
CA ASP A 392 -2.90 -8.41 0.99
C ASP A 392 -4.01 -9.48 0.88
N MET A 393 -3.70 -10.74 1.20
CA MET A 393 -4.73 -11.78 1.35
C MET A 393 -5.73 -11.46 2.46
N GLY A 394 -5.25 -10.99 3.62
CA GLY A 394 -6.08 -10.65 4.77
C GLY A 394 -7.03 -9.48 4.53
N ILE A 395 -6.66 -8.52 3.67
CA ILE A 395 -7.55 -7.40 3.30
C ILE A 395 -8.50 -7.74 2.15
N GLN A 396 -8.08 -8.63 1.23
CA GLN A 396 -8.88 -9.03 0.06
C GLN A 396 -9.92 -10.09 0.38
N TRP A 397 -9.62 -10.97 1.35
CA TRP A 397 -10.49 -12.05 1.84
C TRP A 397 -10.50 -12.09 3.38
N PRO A 398 -10.96 -11.02 4.05
CA PRO A 398 -10.90 -10.92 5.52
C PRO A 398 -11.72 -12.01 6.23
N SER A 399 -12.69 -12.63 5.54
CA SER A 399 -13.48 -13.76 6.06
C SER A 399 -12.62 -14.95 6.50
N ILE A 400 -11.41 -15.11 5.96
CA ILE A 400 -10.44 -16.11 6.41
C ILE A 400 -9.99 -15.80 7.83
N LEU A 401 -9.55 -14.56 8.07
CA LEU A 401 -9.09 -14.11 9.37
C LEU A 401 -10.24 -13.99 10.38
N CYS A 402 -11.45 -13.66 9.94
CA CYS A 402 -12.65 -13.70 10.79
C CYS A 402 -12.94 -15.12 11.30
N ARG A 403 -12.87 -16.13 10.43
CA ARG A 403 -13.06 -17.54 10.83
C ARG A 403 -11.96 -18.00 11.79
N MET A 404 -10.71 -17.65 11.52
CA MET A 404 -9.61 -17.95 12.43
C MET A 404 -9.80 -17.26 13.80
N ASP A 405 -10.28 -16.01 13.86
CA ASP A 405 -10.58 -15.30 15.12
C ASP A 405 -11.73 -15.96 15.90
N ALA A 406 -12.65 -16.66 15.21
CA ALA A 406 -13.70 -17.44 15.87
C ALA A 406 -13.18 -18.76 16.46
N GLU A 407 -12.16 -19.37 15.85
CA GLU A 407 -11.55 -20.65 16.25
C GLU A 407 -10.60 -20.51 17.46
N THR A 408 -9.86 -19.40 17.57
CA THR A 408 -8.97 -19.10 18.71
C THR A 408 -9.46 -17.92 19.54
N ARG A 409 -8.93 -17.73 20.75
CA ARG A 409 -9.13 -16.49 21.51
C ARG A 409 -7.90 -15.56 21.49
N GLN A 410 -6.83 -15.96 20.83
CA GLN A 410 -5.52 -15.30 20.85
C GLN A 410 -4.94 -15.11 19.42
N LEU A 411 -5.80 -14.87 18.42
CA LEU A 411 -5.36 -14.77 17.02
C LEU A 411 -4.22 -13.77 16.82
N LYS A 412 -4.31 -12.57 17.39
CA LYS A 412 -3.23 -11.57 17.27
C LYS A 412 -1.90 -12.10 17.81
N ARG A 413 -1.91 -12.82 18.93
CA ARG A 413 -0.71 -13.41 19.54
C ARG A 413 -0.11 -14.53 18.68
N GLN A 414 -0.93 -15.30 17.97
CA GLN A 414 -0.45 -16.32 17.03
C GLN A 414 0.09 -15.70 15.74
N MET A 415 -0.58 -14.67 15.20
CA MET A 415 -0.23 -14.04 13.92
C MET A 415 0.98 -13.11 14.03
N ILE A 416 1.19 -12.50 15.21
CA ILE A 416 2.27 -11.54 15.51
C ILE A 416 2.35 -10.46 14.41
N PRO A 417 1.22 -9.79 14.08
CA PRO A 417 1.12 -8.92 12.91
C PRO A 417 2.16 -7.79 12.92
N GLU A 418 2.54 -7.29 14.10
CA GLU A 418 3.54 -6.24 14.27
C GLU A 418 4.95 -6.60 13.76
N ARG A 419 5.24 -7.88 13.50
CA ARG A 419 6.53 -8.31 12.92
C ARG A 419 6.49 -8.39 11.41
N PHE A 420 5.40 -8.91 10.86
CA PHE A 420 5.25 -9.13 9.41
C PHE A 420 4.60 -7.95 8.69
N VAL A 421 3.76 -7.19 9.38
CA VAL A 421 3.19 -5.91 8.95
C VAL A 421 3.64 -4.87 9.99
N PRO A 422 4.87 -4.34 9.88
CA PRO A 422 5.52 -3.64 10.98
C PRO A 422 4.70 -2.48 11.55
N TYR A 423 4.65 -2.37 12.87
CA TYR A 423 4.02 -1.25 13.55
C TYR A 423 5.06 -0.15 13.73
N GLY A 424 5.25 0.65 12.67
CA GLY A 424 6.19 1.76 12.65
C GLY A 424 5.58 3.10 13.05
N THR A 425 6.35 3.91 13.76
CA THR A 425 6.08 5.34 13.95
C THR A 425 6.89 6.21 13.00
N SER A 426 7.91 5.65 12.34
CA SER A 426 8.73 6.31 11.33
C SER A 426 9.10 5.32 10.23
N TRP A 427 9.03 5.79 8.98
CA TRP A 427 9.22 5.04 7.73
C TRP A 427 10.36 5.67 6.91
N GLU A 428 11.39 6.14 7.63
CA GLU A 428 12.64 6.62 7.04
C GLU A 428 13.44 5.49 6.38
N LYS A 429 14.54 5.84 5.71
CA LYS A 429 15.35 4.87 4.96
C LYS A 429 15.79 3.71 5.86
N ARG A 430 15.71 2.47 5.33
CA ARG A 430 16.14 1.21 5.97
C ARG A 430 15.20 0.65 7.05
N TRP A 431 13.97 1.17 7.19
CA TRP A 431 12.99 0.57 8.09
C TRP A 431 12.73 -0.91 7.75
N GLU A 432 12.76 -1.29 6.47
CA GLU A 432 12.59 -2.68 6.03
C GLU A 432 13.70 -3.59 6.55
N THR A 433 14.95 -3.11 6.51
CA THR A 433 16.10 -3.85 7.02
C THR A 433 15.98 -4.08 8.52
N HIS A 434 15.54 -3.06 9.27
CA HIS A 434 15.32 -3.18 10.70
C HIS A 434 14.17 -4.16 11.02
N ALA A 435 13.05 -4.06 10.31
CA ALA A 435 11.91 -4.97 10.48
C ALA A 435 12.26 -6.43 10.17
N LEU A 436 13.00 -6.69 9.08
CA LEU A 436 13.49 -8.03 8.76
C LEU A 436 14.41 -8.59 9.85
N HIS A 437 15.29 -7.77 10.42
CA HIS A 437 16.15 -8.19 11.52
C HIS A 437 15.34 -8.61 12.75
N GLN A 438 14.23 -7.92 13.06
CA GLN A 438 13.35 -8.29 14.17
C GLN A 438 12.63 -9.65 13.96
N ILE A 439 12.31 -10.01 12.72
CA ILE A 439 11.75 -11.34 12.41
C ILE A 439 12.77 -12.43 12.74
N HIS A 440 14.05 -12.22 12.42
CA HIS A 440 15.10 -13.21 12.66
C HIS A 440 15.68 -13.20 14.09
N ALA A 441 15.37 -12.17 14.87
CA ALA A 441 15.88 -12.02 16.24
C ALA A 441 15.30 -13.05 17.23
N ASP A 442 14.12 -13.58 16.97
CA ASP A 442 13.47 -14.62 17.78
C ASP A 442 12.96 -15.74 16.85
N PRO A 443 13.47 -16.98 16.98
CA PRO A 443 13.00 -18.11 16.19
C PRO A 443 11.49 -18.35 16.27
N LEU A 444 10.83 -17.97 17.38
CA LEU A 444 9.38 -18.10 17.52
C LEU A 444 8.63 -17.23 16.50
N HIS A 445 9.15 -16.03 16.16
CA HIS A 445 8.54 -15.21 15.11
C HIS A 445 8.53 -15.95 13.77
N ALA A 446 9.67 -16.57 13.40
CA ALA A 446 9.78 -17.34 12.18
C ALA A 446 8.87 -18.57 12.19
N ILE A 447 8.80 -19.30 13.31
CA ILE A 447 7.97 -20.50 13.43
C ILE A 447 6.49 -20.16 13.30
N PHE A 448 5.98 -19.23 14.12
CA PHE A 448 4.56 -18.85 14.09
C PHE A 448 4.19 -18.15 12.79
N GLY A 449 5.05 -17.27 12.27
CA GLY A 449 4.85 -16.63 10.98
C GLY A 449 4.64 -17.65 9.86
N GLN A 450 5.46 -18.71 9.83
CA GLN A 450 5.35 -19.78 8.83
C GLN A 450 4.04 -20.57 8.99
N VAL A 451 3.74 -21.05 10.20
CA VAL A 451 2.56 -21.89 10.49
C VAL A 451 1.26 -21.12 10.22
N MET A 452 1.19 -19.86 10.63
CA MET A 452 0.00 -19.04 10.48
C MET A 452 -0.20 -18.56 9.03
N HIS A 453 0.88 -18.21 8.32
CA HIS A 453 0.78 -17.88 6.89
C HIS A 453 0.36 -19.10 6.06
N GLY A 454 0.89 -20.30 6.37
CA GLY A 454 0.42 -21.55 5.78
C GLY A 454 -1.07 -21.82 6.05
N SER A 455 -1.54 -21.47 7.25
CA SER A 455 -2.95 -21.58 7.63
C SER A 455 -3.86 -20.62 6.85
N VAL A 456 -3.43 -19.37 6.63
CA VAL A 456 -4.15 -18.37 5.83
C VAL A 456 -4.22 -18.80 4.36
N THR A 457 -3.07 -19.17 3.77
CA THR A 457 -2.99 -19.58 2.36
C THR A 457 -3.76 -20.87 2.08
N ALA A 458 -3.67 -21.89 2.93
CA ALA A 458 -4.45 -23.11 2.79
C ALA A 458 -5.96 -22.84 2.88
N ARG A 459 -6.42 -22.05 3.86
CA ARG A 459 -7.85 -21.68 4.01
C ARG A 459 -8.36 -20.84 2.83
N LEU A 460 -7.51 -20.03 2.21
CA LEU A 460 -7.84 -19.34 0.97
C LEU A 460 -8.02 -20.33 -0.17
N MET A 461 -7.02 -21.19 -0.40
CA MET A 461 -7.04 -22.13 -1.51
C MET A 461 -8.13 -23.20 -1.38
N LEU A 462 -8.52 -23.60 -0.16
CA LEU A 462 -9.67 -24.47 0.09
C LEU A 462 -11.02 -23.87 -0.32
N GLN A 463 -11.10 -22.55 -0.56
CA GLN A 463 -12.30 -21.97 -1.16
C GLN A 463 -12.42 -22.38 -2.63
N PHE A 464 -11.31 -22.38 -3.36
CA PHE A 464 -11.29 -22.64 -4.80
C PHE A 464 -11.03 -24.11 -5.15
N ILE A 465 -10.38 -24.85 -4.25
CA ILE A 465 -10.04 -26.27 -4.40
C ILE A 465 -10.79 -27.01 -3.29
N ASN A 466 -11.88 -27.69 -3.63
CA ASN A 466 -12.78 -28.34 -2.66
C ASN A 466 -12.03 -29.17 -1.60
N GLN A 467 -11.02 -29.96 -2.01
CA GLN A 467 -10.14 -30.68 -1.09
C GLN A 467 -8.86 -31.17 -1.78
N PRO A 468 -7.66 -31.06 -1.16
CA PRO A 468 -6.46 -31.73 -1.64
C PRO A 468 -6.50 -33.23 -1.35
N ASN A 469 -5.83 -34.04 -2.18
CA ASN A 469 -5.68 -35.48 -1.97
C ASN A 469 -4.54 -35.81 -0.99
N ALA A 470 -3.59 -34.88 -0.83
CA ALA A 470 -2.43 -35.08 0.03
C ALA A 470 -1.93 -33.78 0.69
N VAL A 471 -1.23 -33.96 1.80
CA VAL A 471 -0.48 -32.92 2.51
C VAL A 471 0.96 -33.41 2.65
N ILE A 472 1.90 -32.57 2.25
CA ILE A 472 3.34 -32.84 2.35
C ILE A 472 3.98 -31.69 3.11
N GLY A 473 4.65 -31.98 4.22
CA GLY A 473 5.30 -30.96 5.04
C GLY A 473 6.81 -31.07 5.00
N TYR A 474 7.48 -30.06 4.43
CA TYR A 474 8.93 -29.96 4.47
C TYR A 474 9.37 -29.37 5.81
N SER A 475 10.12 -30.11 6.63
CA SER A 475 10.59 -29.66 7.94
C SER A 475 9.40 -29.19 8.83
N LEU A 476 9.48 -27.96 9.38
CA LEU A 476 8.40 -27.24 10.07
C LEU A 476 7.06 -27.25 9.31
N GLY A 477 7.09 -27.41 7.99
CA GLY A 477 5.93 -27.57 7.14
C GLY A 477 5.01 -28.72 7.53
N GLU A 478 5.51 -29.78 8.18
CA GLU A 478 4.64 -30.87 8.66
C GLU A 478 3.71 -30.39 9.78
N THR A 479 4.26 -29.69 10.77
CA THR A 479 3.48 -28.97 11.80
C THR A 479 2.53 -27.96 11.16
N ALA A 480 2.99 -27.16 10.19
CA ALA A 480 2.16 -26.17 9.51
C ALA A 480 0.98 -26.82 8.76
N GLY A 481 1.20 -27.93 8.06
CA GLY A 481 0.15 -28.66 7.35
C GLY A 481 -0.89 -29.27 8.28
N LEU A 482 -0.47 -29.83 9.42
CA LEU A 482 -1.38 -30.37 10.44
C LEU A 482 -2.28 -29.29 11.06
N VAL A 483 -1.72 -28.11 11.33
CA VAL A 483 -2.47 -26.95 11.85
C VAL A 483 -3.39 -26.34 10.78
N ALA A 484 -2.87 -26.12 9.58
CA ALA A 484 -3.58 -25.48 8.48
C ALA A 484 -4.81 -26.28 8.02
N MET A 485 -4.69 -27.61 7.99
CA MET A 485 -5.77 -28.51 7.59
C MET A 485 -6.75 -28.85 8.73
N GLY A 486 -6.59 -28.24 9.90
CA GLY A 486 -7.45 -28.47 11.06
C GLY A 486 -7.31 -29.86 11.69
N ALA A 487 -6.28 -30.61 11.29
CA ALA A 487 -6.01 -31.95 11.79
C ALA A 487 -5.55 -31.92 13.26
N TRP A 488 -4.81 -30.89 13.66
CA TRP A 488 -4.45 -30.63 15.06
C TRP A 488 -5.48 -29.76 15.77
N LYS A 489 -5.92 -30.21 16.95
CA LYS A 489 -6.77 -29.42 17.86
C LYS A 489 -5.93 -28.70 18.92
N GLY A 490 -6.44 -27.56 19.39
CA GLY A 490 -5.84 -26.80 20.50
C GLY A 490 -4.60 -26.01 20.10
N GLN A 491 -4.70 -25.20 19.04
CA GLN A 491 -3.61 -24.34 18.54
C GLN A 491 -3.06 -23.38 19.61
N ASP A 492 -3.92 -22.89 20.51
CA ASP A 492 -3.52 -22.05 21.65
C ASP A 492 -2.50 -22.76 22.56
N ARG A 493 -2.65 -24.08 22.73
CA ARG A 493 -1.76 -24.89 23.58
C ARG A 493 -0.37 -25.06 22.97
N LEU A 494 -0.26 -25.10 21.64
CA LEU A 494 1.05 -25.16 20.96
C LEU A 494 1.83 -23.87 21.25
N LEU A 495 1.16 -22.71 21.13
CA LEU A 495 1.74 -21.42 21.46
C LEU A 495 2.21 -21.34 22.92
N GLU A 496 1.37 -21.74 23.86
CA GLU A 496 1.70 -21.76 25.29
C GLU A 496 2.92 -22.64 25.58
N ARG A 497 2.91 -23.89 25.10
CA ARG A 497 4.03 -24.84 25.27
C ARG A 497 5.34 -24.33 24.67
N MET A 498 5.29 -23.74 23.47
CA MET A 498 6.49 -23.19 22.82
C MET A 498 7.06 -21.99 23.57
N VAL A 499 6.20 -21.12 24.12
CA VAL A 499 6.63 -19.95 24.89
C VAL A 499 7.19 -20.36 26.25
N GLU A 500 6.66 -21.39 26.89
CA GLU A 500 7.13 -21.87 28.20
C GLU A 500 8.39 -22.74 28.10
N SER A 501 8.54 -23.50 27.01
CA SER A 501 9.64 -24.45 26.84
C SER A 501 11.01 -23.76 26.63
N PRO A 502 12.10 -24.33 27.17
CA PRO A 502 13.46 -23.90 26.85
C PRO A 502 13.93 -24.35 25.45
N LEU A 503 13.19 -25.26 24.78
CA LEU A 503 13.58 -25.89 23.52
C LEU A 503 14.06 -24.89 22.47
N PHE A 504 13.27 -23.84 22.21
CA PHE A 504 13.57 -22.81 21.21
C PHE A 504 14.10 -21.51 21.82
N LYS A 505 14.68 -21.57 23.02
CA LYS A 505 15.38 -20.44 23.66
C LYS A 505 16.84 -20.75 23.93
N THR A 506 17.11 -21.93 24.49
CA THR A 506 18.45 -22.33 24.94
C THR A 506 18.90 -23.69 24.43
N GLU A 507 17.98 -24.65 24.26
CA GLU A 507 18.37 -26.02 23.91
C GLU A 507 18.76 -26.16 22.43
N LEU A 508 17.86 -25.76 21.52
CA LEU A 508 18.00 -25.93 20.07
C LEU A 508 18.38 -24.63 19.35
N THR A 509 18.55 -23.53 20.09
CA THR A 509 18.97 -22.23 19.57
C THR A 509 19.77 -21.48 20.62
N GLY A 510 20.24 -20.28 20.30
CA GLY A 510 21.07 -19.47 21.20
C GLY A 510 22.34 -20.24 21.59
N PRO A 511 22.55 -20.59 22.88
CA PRO A 511 23.70 -21.37 23.31
C PRO A 511 23.75 -22.81 22.76
N CYS A 512 22.64 -23.35 22.24
CA CYS A 512 22.54 -24.69 21.66
C CYS A 512 22.95 -25.80 22.64
N LEU A 513 22.39 -25.79 23.86
CA LEU A 513 22.78 -26.69 24.95
C LEU A 513 22.62 -28.17 24.59
N SER A 514 21.57 -28.52 23.86
CA SER A 514 21.34 -29.90 23.39
C SER A 514 22.43 -30.37 22.44
N LEU A 515 22.78 -29.55 21.44
CA LEU A 515 23.89 -29.85 20.52
C LEU A 515 25.21 -29.99 21.26
N ARG A 516 25.49 -29.09 22.22
CA ARG A 516 26.73 -29.14 23.01
C ARG A 516 26.85 -30.44 23.80
N GLY A 517 25.75 -30.88 24.41
CA GLY A 517 25.68 -32.18 25.09
C GLY A 517 25.89 -33.35 24.13
N ALA A 518 25.17 -33.36 23.01
CA ALA A 518 25.26 -34.45 22.02
C ALA A 518 26.66 -34.58 21.40
N TRP A 519 27.33 -33.45 21.14
CA TRP A 519 28.62 -33.42 20.45
C TRP A 519 29.82 -33.28 21.41
N ASN A 520 29.60 -33.40 22.73
CA ASN A 520 30.61 -33.25 23.78
C ASN A 520 31.44 -31.95 23.64
N ILE A 521 30.78 -30.83 23.40
CA ILE A 521 31.40 -29.52 23.25
C ILE A 521 31.45 -28.84 24.62
N ASP A 522 32.65 -28.44 25.04
CA ASP A 522 32.88 -27.66 26.26
C ASP A 522 31.95 -26.43 26.33
N PRO A 523 31.16 -26.25 27.41
CA PRO A 523 30.29 -25.10 27.61
C PRO A 523 30.98 -23.74 27.43
N GLU A 524 32.24 -23.62 27.84
CA GLU A 524 33.02 -22.37 27.75
C GLU A 524 33.62 -22.15 26.35
N LYS A 525 33.64 -23.19 25.51
CA LYS A 525 34.14 -23.07 24.13
C LYS A 525 33.15 -22.26 23.29
N ARG A 526 33.68 -21.25 22.60
CA ARG A 526 32.94 -20.52 21.56
C ARG A 526 32.57 -21.48 20.44
N PHE A 527 31.28 -21.64 20.21
CA PHE A 527 30.71 -22.46 19.15
C PHE A 527 29.64 -21.65 18.43
N GLU A 528 29.66 -21.67 17.10
CA GLU A 528 28.67 -20.98 16.27
C GLU A 528 28.11 -21.99 15.28
N TRP A 529 26.83 -22.32 15.44
CA TRP A 529 26.09 -23.18 14.52
C TRP A 529 25.82 -22.43 13.22
N GLN A 530 26.02 -23.09 12.07
CA GLN A 530 25.70 -22.56 10.76
C GLN A 530 25.09 -23.64 9.88
N VAL A 531 24.03 -23.27 9.16
CA VAL A 531 23.37 -24.10 8.16
C VAL A 531 23.54 -23.46 6.79
N VAL A 532 23.88 -24.27 5.78
CA VAL A 532 24.00 -23.83 4.38
C VAL A 532 23.31 -24.80 3.44
N ALA A 533 22.60 -24.27 2.43
CA ALA A 533 22.17 -25.02 1.27
C ALA A 533 23.27 -24.98 0.20
N VAL A 534 23.70 -26.14 -0.30
CA VAL A 534 24.74 -26.29 -1.32
C VAL A 534 24.16 -26.88 -2.59
N ASN A 535 24.61 -26.40 -3.75
CA ASN A 535 24.18 -26.92 -5.06
C ASN A 535 24.95 -28.20 -5.47
N ARG A 536 24.96 -29.18 -4.57
CA ARG A 536 25.64 -30.48 -4.72
C ARG A 536 24.70 -31.61 -4.32
N ALA A 537 24.83 -32.73 -5.02
CA ALA A 537 24.12 -33.96 -4.69
C ALA A 537 24.59 -34.53 -3.35
N ALA A 538 23.73 -35.29 -2.69
CA ALA A 538 23.97 -35.76 -1.33
C ALA A 538 25.18 -36.70 -1.23
N ASP A 539 25.39 -37.55 -2.22
CA ASP A 539 26.54 -38.46 -2.31
C ASP A 539 27.87 -37.70 -2.39
N GLU A 540 27.95 -36.66 -3.22
CA GLU A 540 29.11 -35.78 -3.31
C GLU A 540 29.38 -35.08 -1.97
N VAL A 541 28.33 -34.56 -1.32
CA VAL A 541 28.43 -33.88 -0.03
C VAL A 541 28.94 -34.84 1.06
N MET A 542 28.38 -36.06 1.12
CA MET A 542 28.75 -37.08 2.11
C MET A 542 30.24 -37.38 2.09
N THR A 543 30.83 -37.55 0.90
CA THR A 543 32.27 -37.85 0.75
C THR A 543 33.20 -36.78 1.35
N VAL A 544 32.73 -35.53 1.44
CA VAL A 544 33.49 -34.42 2.03
C VAL A 544 33.22 -34.30 3.52
N ILE A 545 31.96 -34.35 3.96
CA ILE A 545 31.63 -34.10 5.37
C ILE A 545 32.11 -35.18 6.33
N GLU A 546 32.37 -36.41 5.86
CA GLU A 546 32.98 -37.48 6.66
C GLU A 546 34.34 -37.07 7.26
N GLN A 547 35.03 -36.10 6.64
CA GLN A 547 36.30 -35.55 7.12
C GLN A 547 36.13 -34.46 8.21
N PHE A 548 34.89 -34.04 8.47
CA PHE A 548 34.54 -32.94 9.36
C PHE A 548 33.53 -33.41 10.42
N PRO A 549 33.98 -33.93 11.57
CA PRO A 549 33.11 -34.56 12.57
C PRO A 549 32.08 -33.60 13.21
N MET A 550 32.27 -32.28 13.07
CA MET A 550 31.35 -31.23 13.53
C MET A 550 30.41 -30.74 12.41
N THR A 551 30.18 -31.55 11.39
CA THR A 551 29.27 -31.28 10.28
C THR A 551 28.33 -32.48 10.07
N ARG A 552 27.10 -32.20 9.62
CA ARG A 552 26.08 -33.21 9.26
C ARG A 552 25.39 -32.81 7.95
N LEU A 553 25.01 -33.81 7.16
CA LEU A 553 24.00 -33.67 6.12
C LEU A 553 22.64 -33.65 6.82
N LEU A 554 21.88 -32.57 6.63
CA LEU A 554 20.61 -32.36 7.30
C LEU A 554 19.43 -32.76 6.40
N ILE A 555 19.43 -32.32 5.14
CA ILE A 555 18.29 -32.52 4.24
C ILE A 555 18.80 -32.70 2.80
N ILE A 556 18.20 -33.63 2.06
CA ILE A 556 18.34 -33.72 0.60
C ILE A 556 17.14 -32.99 -0.02
N ASN A 557 17.36 -31.80 -0.56
CA ASN A 557 16.28 -30.95 -1.09
C ASN A 557 15.83 -31.38 -2.48
N SER A 558 16.82 -31.68 -3.33
CA SER A 558 16.61 -32.04 -4.74
C SER A 558 17.76 -32.93 -5.19
N PRO A 559 17.70 -33.53 -6.40
CA PRO A 559 18.82 -34.31 -6.94
C PRO A 559 20.14 -33.51 -7.07
N ARG A 560 20.09 -32.18 -7.03
CA ARG A 560 21.24 -31.28 -7.22
C ARG A 560 21.45 -30.30 -6.06
N GLU A 561 20.75 -30.47 -4.94
CA GLU A 561 20.82 -29.56 -3.80
C GLU A 561 20.67 -30.30 -2.46
N SER A 562 21.58 -30.01 -1.54
CA SER A 562 21.61 -30.59 -0.20
C SER A 562 21.77 -29.49 0.86
N VAL A 563 21.31 -29.74 2.09
CA VAL A 563 21.47 -28.84 3.23
C VAL A 563 22.43 -29.48 4.23
N ILE A 564 23.46 -28.75 4.62
CA ILE A 564 24.43 -29.17 5.63
C ILE A 564 24.41 -28.20 6.81
N GLY A 565 24.66 -28.72 8.01
CA GLY A 565 24.73 -27.93 9.24
C GLY A 565 25.90 -28.38 10.12
N GLY A 566 26.52 -27.44 10.81
CA GLY A 566 27.69 -27.73 11.60
C GLY A 566 28.30 -26.52 12.28
N GLU A 567 29.49 -26.72 12.85
CA GLU A 567 30.35 -25.63 13.29
C GLU A 567 30.71 -24.73 12.10
N LYS A 568 30.47 -23.41 12.22
CA LYS A 568 30.70 -22.42 11.16
C LYS A 568 32.05 -22.52 10.47
N GLU A 569 33.12 -22.80 11.20
CA GLU A 569 34.44 -22.94 10.61
C GLU A 569 34.59 -24.23 9.78
N SER A 570 33.99 -25.33 10.26
CA SER A 570 33.93 -26.61 9.56
C SER A 570 33.09 -26.49 8.28
N ILE A 571 31.93 -25.83 8.34
CA ILE A 571 31.08 -25.54 7.17
C ILE A 571 31.84 -24.76 6.10
N ARG A 572 32.59 -23.72 6.47
CA ARG A 572 33.42 -22.96 5.52
C ARG A 572 34.46 -23.84 4.81
N LYS A 573 35.07 -24.79 5.53
CA LYS A 573 36.05 -25.73 4.96
C LYS A 573 35.37 -26.72 4.01
N VAL A 574 34.22 -27.26 4.38
CA VAL A 574 33.40 -28.15 3.54
C VAL A 574 32.99 -27.46 2.23
N VAL A 575 32.40 -26.26 2.30
CA VAL A 575 31.98 -25.50 1.11
C VAL A 575 33.16 -25.20 0.19
N LYS A 576 34.32 -24.83 0.75
CA LYS A 576 35.54 -24.60 -0.02
C LYS A 576 36.02 -25.88 -0.71
N MET A 577 35.96 -27.02 -0.05
CA MET A 577 36.39 -28.32 -0.58
C MET A 577 35.43 -28.84 -1.66
N LEU A 578 34.12 -28.59 -1.53
CA LEU A 578 33.12 -28.91 -2.55
C LEU A 578 33.20 -28.00 -3.79
N GLY A 579 33.90 -26.85 -3.69
CA GLY A 579 34.02 -25.88 -4.77
C GLY A 579 32.66 -25.43 -5.32
N CYS A 580 31.67 -25.29 -4.43
CA CYS A 580 30.26 -25.12 -4.78
C CYS A 580 29.71 -23.76 -4.38
N ASN A 581 28.54 -23.42 -4.92
CA ASN A 581 27.77 -22.29 -4.42
C ASN A 581 27.04 -22.72 -3.16
N ALA A 582 27.08 -21.87 -2.13
CA ALA A 582 26.40 -22.12 -0.86
C ALA A 582 25.59 -20.88 -0.46
N VAL A 583 24.37 -21.13 0.01
CA VAL A 583 23.48 -20.09 0.56
C VAL A 583 23.35 -20.33 2.06
N ILE A 584 23.67 -19.32 2.86
CA ILE A 584 23.51 -19.37 4.31
C ILE A 584 22.03 -19.28 4.65
N LEU A 585 21.57 -20.17 5.53
CA LEU A 585 20.21 -20.16 6.05
C LEU A 585 20.24 -19.57 7.48
N ASP A 586 19.78 -18.33 7.62
CA ASP A 586 19.76 -17.62 8.91
C ASP A 586 18.57 -18.05 9.78
N GLY A 587 18.75 -18.01 11.11
CA GLY A 587 17.68 -18.29 12.08
C GLY A 587 17.23 -19.75 12.15
N VAL A 588 17.98 -20.69 11.57
CA VAL A 588 17.68 -22.13 11.60
C VAL A 588 18.20 -22.76 12.89
N VAL A 589 17.31 -23.48 13.59
CA VAL A 589 17.59 -24.18 14.85
C VAL A 589 18.42 -25.46 14.63
N THR A 590 19.02 -26.01 15.70
CA THR A 590 19.85 -27.23 15.64
C THR A 590 19.01 -28.52 15.58
N VAL A 591 18.30 -28.69 14.47
CA VAL A 591 17.48 -29.88 14.16
C VAL A 591 17.96 -30.51 12.85
N HIS A 592 17.37 -31.67 12.52
CA HIS A 592 17.72 -32.55 11.40
C HIS A 592 19.05 -33.29 11.60
N CYS A 593 19.45 -33.52 12.85
CA CYS A 593 20.61 -34.31 13.22
C CYS A 593 20.56 -34.77 14.68
N ASP A 594 21.58 -35.53 15.07
CA ASP A 594 21.82 -36.08 16.41
C ASP A 594 21.84 -35.04 17.54
N ALA A 595 21.91 -33.74 17.23
CA ALA A 595 21.81 -32.64 18.17
C ALA A 595 20.50 -32.60 18.97
N VAL A 596 19.40 -33.18 18.47
CA VAL A 596 18.11 -33.22 19.15
C VAL A 596 18.04 -34.33 20.20
N LYS A 597 18.95 -35.32 20.14
CA LYS A 597 18.88 -36.55 20.96
C LYS A 597 18.76 -36.29 22.47
N PRO A 598 19.47 -35.33 23.09
CA PRO A 598 19.33 -35.04 24.52
C PRO A 598 17.96 -34.51 24.94
N VAL A 599 17.18 -33.94 24.02
CA VAL A 599 15.87 -33.32 24.27
C VAL A 599 14.73 -34.00 23.49
N GLU A 600 14.93 -35.25 23.05
CA GLU A 600 13.98 -35.95 22.18
C GLU A 600 12.59 -36.12 22.80
N ASP A 601 12.53 -36.39 24.11
CA ASP A 601 11.27 -36.55 24.84
C ASP A 601 10.51 -35.22 24.89
N ASP A 602 11.19 -34.12 25.25
CA ASP A 602 10.58 -32.79 25.29
C ASP A 602 10.10 -32.35 23.90
N TYR A 603 10.90 -32.61 22.86
CA TYR A 603 10.54 -32.31 21.48
C TYR A 603 9.32 -33.13 21.03
N ARG A 604 9.26 -34.43 21.39
CA ARG A 604 8.10 -35.28 21.11
C ARG A 604 6.85 -34.80 21.84
N GLN A 605 6.97 -34.45 23.12
CA GLN A 605 5.85 -34.00 23.93
C GLN A 605 5.30 -32.66 23.46
N LEU A 606 6.15 -31.79 22.94
CA LEU A 606 5.72 -30.55 22.30
C LEU A 606 4.75 -30.81 21.14
N HIS A 607 5.05 -31.80 20.29
CA HIS A 607 4.26 -32.12 19.09
C HIS A 607 3.16 -33.15 19.34
N LEU A 608 2.99 -33.64 20.59
CA LEU A 608 1.92 -34.55 20.94
C LEU A 608 0.62 -33.77 21.19
N HIS A 609 -0.22 -33.73 20.16
CA HIS A 609 -1.52 -33.03 20.13
C HIS A 609 -2.67 -33.96 19.76
N PRO A 610 -3.89 -33.74 20.29
CA PRO A 610 -5.07 -34.45 19.81
C PRO A 610 -5.29 -34.20 18.31
N ILE A 611 -5.56 -35.28 17.58
CA ILE A 611 -5.81 -35.23 16.14
C ILE A 611 -7.29 -35.49 15.82
N ASP A 612 -7.81 -34.74 14.85
CA ASP A 612 -9.09 -34.94 14.20
C ASP A 612 -8.84 -34.96 12.68
N PRO A 613 -8.55 -36.14 12.10
CA PRO A 613 -8.05 -36.23 10.74
C PRO A 613 -9.13 -35.79 9.73
N PRO A 614 -8.83 -34.84 8.82
CA PRO A 614 -9.77 -34.51 7.75
C PRO A 614 -9.96 -35.73 6.84
N GLY A 615 -11.22 -36.12 6.58
CA GLY A 615 -11.52 -37.34 5.83
C GLY A 615 -10.96 -37.32 4.40
N ASN A 616 -10.43 -38.43 3.91
CA ASN A 616 -9.89 -38.61 2.54
C ASN A 616 -8.63 -37.79 2.16
N ILE A 617 -7.78 -37.40 3.11
CA ILE A 617 -6.47 -36.76 2.82
C ILE A 617 -5.31 -37.64 3.29
N ARG A 618 -4.32 -37.87 2.43
CA ARG A 618 -3.06 -38.55 2.79
C ARG A 618 -2.03 -37.57 3.38
N PHE A 619 -1.47 -37.87 4.53
CA PHE A 619 -0.38 -37.09 5.13
C PHE A 619 0.94 -37.80 4.93
N TYR A 620 1.93 -37.10 4.36
CA TYR A 620 3.26 -37.64 4.08
C TYR A 620 4.26 -37.24 5.15
N SER A 621 5.04 -38.23 5.61
CA SER A 621 6.22 -37.99 6.42
C SER A 621 7.42 -37.82 5.49
N CYS A 622 8.12 -36.69 5.61
CA CYS A 622 9.38 -36.55 4.89
C CYS A 622 10.46 -37.46 5.45
N ALA A 623 10.46 -37.74 6.76
CA ALA A 623 11.39 -38.68 7.38
C ALA A 623 11.24 -40.09 6.81
N TRP A 624 10.01 -40.57 6.66
CA TRP A 624 9.74 -41.94 6.22
C TRP A 624 9.67 -42.08 4.69
N GLY A 625 9.43 -40.97 3.99
CA GLY A 625 9.34 -40.93 2.53
C GLY A 625 8.03 -41.47 1.97
N HIS A 626 6.98 -41.62 2.79
CA HIS A 626 5.68 -42.14 2.37
C HIS A 626 4.52 -41.60 3.24
N ALA A 627 3.29 -41.84 2.81
CA ALA A 627 2.09 -41.49 3.56
C ALA A 627 1.89 -42.39 4.80
N TYR A 628 1.25 -41.87 5.84
CA TYR A 628 0.97 -42.61 7.07
C TYR A 628 -0.45 -42.36 7.61
N ASP A 629 -0.97 -43.31 8.39
CA ASP A 629 -2.25 -43.11 9.09
C ASP A 629 -2.10 -42.04 10.16
N LEU A 630 -2.88 -40.98 10.03
CA LEU A 630 -2.73 -39.83 10.90
C LEU A 630 -3.29 -40.15 12.32
N THR A 631 -2.37 -40.27 13.28
CA THR A 631 -2.65 -40.41 14.72
C THR A 631 -1.73 -39.48 15.49
N SER A 632 -2.11 -39.09 16.71
CA SER A 632 -1.29 -38.21 17.56
C SER A 632 0.14 -38.73 17.73
N GLU A 633 0.28 -40.04 17.93
CA GLU A 633 1.55 -40.71 18.16
C GLU A 633 2.40 -40.76 16.89
N LYS A 634 1.81 -41.13 15.74
CA LYS A 634 2.54 -41.20 14.46
C LYS A 634 2.94 -39.82 13.95
N ALA A 635 2.10 -38.79 14.11
CA ALA A 635 2.46 -37.42 13.73
C ALA A 635 3.63 -36.89 14.57
N ALA A 636 3.57 -37.05 15.89
CA ALA A 636 4.67 -36.66 16.77
C ALA A 636 5.95 -37.48 16.49
N ALA A 637 5.83 -38.78 16.18
CA ALA A 637 6.96 -39.62 15.82
C ALA A 637 7.58 -39.20 14.48
N SER A 638 6.77 -38.90 13.46
CA SER A 638 7.25 -38.40 12.16
C SER A 638 8.05 -37.11 12.33
N ILE A 639 7.49 -36.14 13.05
CA ILE A 639 8.12 -34.85 13.33
C ILE A 639 9.41 -35.01 14.16
N LEU A 640 9.43 -35.92 15.13
CA LEU A 640 10.65 -36.20 15.89
C LEU A 640 11.73 -36.85 15.00
N ASP A 641 11.35 -37.81 14.17
CA ASP A 641 12.27 -38.57 13.33
C ASP A 641 12.97 -37.67 12.30
N GLN A 642 12.23 -36.76 11.65
CA GLN A 642 12.84 -35.75 10.79
C GLN A 642 13.77 -34.80 11.58
N ALA A 643 13.47 -34.51 12.85
CA ALA A 643 14.29 -33.63 13.67
C ALA A 643 15.58 -34.31 14.15
N LEU A 644 15.57 -35.63 14.36
CA LEU A 644 16.74 -36.42 14.75
C LEU A 644 17.63 -36.80 13.57
N ASN A 645 17.04 -37.13 12.43
CA ASN A 645 17.75 -37.84 11.37
C ASN A 645 17.85 -37.05 10.05
N GLY A 646 17.15 -35.93 9.93
CA GLY A 646 16.99 -35.27 8.64
C GLY A 646 16.09 -36.09 7.71
N PHE A 647 16.10 -35.76 6.43
CA PHE A 647 15.26 -36.47 5.45
C PHE A 647 15.68 -36.27 3.99
N ASP A 648 15.16 -37.15 3.13
CA ASP A 648 15.23 -37.03 1.67
C ASP A 648 13.88 -36.57 1.10
N PHE A 649 13.82 -35.30 0.71
CA PHE A 649 12.59 -34.73 0.15
C PHE A 649 12.28 -35.30 -1.23
N THR A 650 13.31 -35.67 -2.01
CA THR A 650 13.15 -36.22 -3.35
C THR A 650 12.38 -37.54 -3.32
N ARG A 651 12.72 -38.40 -2.36
CA ARG A 651 12.03 -39.67 -2.11
C ARG A 651 10.55 -39.46 -1.80
N THR A 652 10.23 -38.49 -0.96
CA THR A 652 8.85 -38.17 -0.59
C THR A 652 8.04 -37.69 -1.78
N ILE A 653 8.61 -36.81 -2.60
CA ILE A 653 7.96 -36.28 -3.80
C ILE A 653 7.78 -37.35 -4.87
N GLN A 654 8.78 -38.21 -5.08
CA GLN A 654 8.67 -39.32 -6.01
C GLN A 654 7.59 -40.31 -5.55
N GLN A 655 7.55 -40.66 -4.26
CA GLN A 655 6.50 -41.52 -3.72
C GLN A 655 5.12 -40.88 -3.91
N ALA A 656 4.95 -39.59 -3.61
CA ALA A 656 3.69 -38.89 -3.82
C ALA A 656 3.25 -38.88 -5.30
N TYR A 657 4.22 -38.76 -6.21
CA TYR A 657 3.97 -38.86 -7.65
C TYR A 657 3.53 -40.28 -8.04
N ASP A 658 4.21 -41.32 -7.56
CA ASP A 658 3.84 -42.71 -7.83
C ASP A 658 2.43 -43.03 -7.28
N ASP A 659 2.07 -42.40 -6.17
CA ASP A 659 0.77 -42.41 -5.51
C ASP A 659 -0.34 -41.62 -6.24
N GLY A 660 -0.05 -41.04 -7.41
CA GLY A 660 -1.02 -40.37 -8.30
C GLY A 660 -1.11 -38.85 -8.13
N ILE A 661 -0.27 -38.22 -7.31
CA ILE A 661 -0.21 -36.75 -7.23
C ILE A 661 0.49 -36.19 -8.46
N ARG A 662 -0.10 -35.17 -9.09
CA ARG A 662 0.46 -34.48 -10.26
C ARG A 662 0.54 -32.97 -10.08
N VAL A 663 -0.22 -32.42 -9.14
CA VAL A 663 -0.29 -30.99 -8.85
C VAL A 663 0.19 -30.74 -7.43
N PHE A 664 1.17 -29.86 -7.27
CA PHE A 664 1.76 -29.48 -6.00
C PHE A 664 1.57 -27.98 -5.79
N VAL A 665 0.80 -27.61 -4.76
CA VAL A 665 0.51 -26.21 -4.42
C VAL A 665 1.18 -25.87 -3.10
N GLU A 666 2.19 -25.00 -3.13
CA GLU A 666 2.98 -24.61 -1.95
C GLU A 666 2.23 -23.54 -1.12
N MET A 667 1.85 -23.92 0.10
CA MET A 667 1.09 -23.15 1.10
C MET A 667 2.04 -22.47 2.09
N GLY A 668 2.89 -21.59 1.60
CA GLY A 668 3.85 -20.87 2.42
C GLY A 668 4.49 -19.70 1.69
N PRO A 669 5.33 -18.92 2.37
CA PRO A 669 5.98 -17.77 1.77
C PRO A 669 7.04 -18.21 0.75
N ARG A 670 7.07 -17.51 -0.40
CA ARG A 670 7.94 -17.81 -1.56
C ARG A 670 7.67 -19.20 -2.14
N ALA A 671 8.66 -19.76 -2.85
CA ALA A 671 8.48 -20.92 -3.72
C ALA A 671 9.64 -21.93 -3.60
N SER A 672 10.11 -22.19 -2.37
CA SER A 672 11.28 -23.05 -2.16
C SER A 672 10.98 -24.50 -2.54
N CYS A 673 9.86 -25.05 -2.08
CA CYS A 673 9.50 -26.44 -2.37
C CYS A 673 9.10 -26.60 -3.83
N THR A 674 8.46 -25.60 -4.42
CA THR A 674 8.08 -25.57 -5.84
C THR A 674 9.29 -25.80 -6.74
N ARG A 675 10.39 -25.07 -6.50
CA ARG A 675 11.65 -25.25 -7.23
C ARG A 675 12.23 -26.65 -7.03
N MET A 676 12.24 -27.16 -5.80
CA MET A 676 12.77 -28.49 -5.46
C MET A 676 11.97 -29.62 -6.13
N ILE A 677 10.64 -29.49 -6.14
CA ILE A 677 9.72 -30.43 -6.79
C ILE A 677 9.93 -30.42 -8.31
N GLN A 678 10.06 -29.24 -8.92
CA GLN A 678 10.36 -29.11 -10.36
C GLN A 678 11.65 -29.82 -10.76
N GLN A 679 12.69 -29.72 -9.92
CA GLN A 679 13.97 -30.41 -10.16
C GLN A 679 13.87 -31.92 -9.92
N THR A 680 13.07 -32.35 -8.95
CA THR A 680 12.88 -33.78 -8.62
C THR A 680 12.10 -34.50 -9.72
N LEU A 681 11.03 -33.87 -10.22
CA LEU A 681 10.14 -34.44 -11.24
C LEU A 681 10.49 -33.95 -12.66
N GLU A 682 11.74 -33.52 -12.88
CA GLU A 682 12.21 -33.07 -14.18
C GLU A 682 11.98 -34.16 -15.25
N GLY A 683 11.29 -33.82 -16.34
CA GLY A 683 10.91 -34.77 -17.39
C GLY A 683 9.60 -35.56 -17.14
N SER A 684 9.02 -35.48 -15.95
CA SER A 684 7.71 -36.08 -15.65
C SER A 684 6.57 -35.06 -15.76
N PRO A 685 5.38 -35.39 -16.30
CA PRO A 685 4.24 -34.46 -16.35
C PRO A 685 3.74 -34.07 -14.95
N HIS A 686 3.94 -32.81 -14.56
CA HIS A 686 3.47 -32.28 -13.29
C HIS A 686 3.27 -30.75 -13.34
N LEU A 687 2.59 -30.21 -12.34
CA LEU A 687 2.48 -28.78 -12.06
C LEU A 687 2.92 -28.50 -10.62
N ALA A 688 3.87 -27.61 -10.41
CA ALA A 688 4.27 -27.11 -9.10
C ALA A 688 4.16 -25.58 -9.06
N VAL A 689 3.43 -25.04 -8.08
CA VAL A 689 3.09 -23.62 -7.95
C VAL A 689 3.11 -23.17 -6.49
N ALA A 690 3.34 -21.88 -6.24
CA ALA A 690 3.38 -21.32 -4.90
C ALA A 690 2.38 -20.18 -4.72
N VAL A 691 1.65 -20.19 -3.58
CA VAL A 691 0.59 -19.21 -3.25
C VAL A 691 1.11 -17.82 -2.95
N SER A 692 2.35 -17.72 -2.46
CA SER A 692 2.97 -16.46 -2.10
C SER A 692 4.33 -16.30 -2.75
N ARG A 693 4.63 -15.10 -3.25
CA ARG A 693 5.95 -14.72 -3.75
C ARG A 693 6.28 -13.32 -3.23
N SER A 694 7.55 -13.04 -2.95
CA SER A 694 7.95 -11.78 -2.30
C SER A 694 7.92 -10.55 -3.22
N ASP A 695 7.87 -10.77 -4.52
CA ASP A 695 7.89 -9.77 -5.59
C ASP A 695 6.51 -9.49 -6.20
N ASP A 696 5.52 -10.36 -5.98
CA ASP A 696 4.18 -10.24 -6.51
C ASP A 696 3.21 -9.61 -5.48
N ASN A 697 2.23 -8.85 -5.98
CA ASN A 697 1.01 -8.56 -5.23
C ASN A 697 0.29 -9.89 -4.94
N GLU A 698 -0.02 -10.18 -3.67
CA GLU A 698 -0.56 -11.50 -3.28
C GLU A 698 -1.93 -11.81 -3.93
N TYR A 699 -2.74 -10.79 -4.22
CA TYR A 699 -3.98 -10.97 -4.98
C TYR A 699 -3.70 -11.48 -6.39
N LEU A 700 -2.71 -10.90 -7.08
CA LEU A 700 -2.30 -11.34 -8.42
C LEU A 700 -1.69 -12.74 -8.39
N ALA A 701 -0.90 -13.07 -7.36
CA ALA A 701 -0.34 -14.41 -7.19
C ALA A 701 -1.45 -15.47 -7.12
N VAL A 702 -2.53 -15.21 -6.37
CA VAL A 702 -3.69 -16.08 -6.29
C VAL A 702 -4.37 -16.21 -7.66
N LEU A 703 -4.63 -15.11 -8.38
CA LEU A 703 -5.21 -15.17 -9.72
C LEU A 703 -4.37 -16.01 -10.70
N LYS A 704 -3.04 -15.86 -10.67
CA LYS A 704 -2.13 -16.63 -11.53
C LYS A 704 -2.19 -18.12 -11.24
N ILE A 705 -2.33 -18.52 -9.98
CA ILE A 705 -2.44 -19.94 -9.59
C ILE A 705 -3.77 -20.52 -10.04
N LEU A 706 -4.87 -19.81 -9.78
CA LEU A 706 -6.19 -20.22 -10.25
C LEU A 706 -6.21 -20.35 -11.78
N GLY A 707 -5.54 -19.44 -12.50
CA GLY A 707 -5.34 -19.54 -13.94
C GLY A 707 -4.55 -20.78 -14.35
N ALA A 708 -3.39 -21.02 -13.72
CA ALA A 708 -2.56 -22.18 -14.01
C ALA A 708 -3.29 -23.52 -13.77
N LEU A 709 -4.00 -23.64 -12.65
CA LEU A 709 -4.81 -24.81 -12.33
C LEU A 709 -5.96 -24.99 -13.33
N SER A 710 -6.61 -23.89 -13.72
CA SER A 710 -7.68 -23.92 -14.74
C SER A 710 -7.15 -24.35 -16.11
N ALA A 711 -5.96 -23.90 -16.51
CA ALA A 711 -5.31 -24.28 -17.75
C ALA A 711 -4.96 -25.78 -17.79
N GLU A 712 -4.50 -26.34 -16.67
CA GLU A 712 -4.25 -27.77 -16.48
C GLU A 712 -5.54 -28.60 -16.34
N ARG A 713 -6.72 -27.98 -16.43
CA ARG A 713 -8.05 -28.62 -16.27
C ARG A 713 -8.19 -29.37 -14.95
N VAL A 714 -7.56 -28.84 -13.91
CA VAL A 714 -7.69 -29.30 -12.54
C VAL A 714 -8.95 -28.68 -11.94
N GLY A 715 -9.62 -29.38 -11.02
CA GLY A 715 -10.86 -28.90 -10.41
C GLY A 715 -10.67 -27.59 -9.63
N VAL A 716 -11.09 -26.47 -10.21
CA VAL A 716 -11.10 -25.14 -9.59
C VAL A 716 -12.52 -24.57 -9.65
N ASP A 717 -13.04 -24.15 -8.50
CA ASP A 717 -14.34 -23.49 -8.39
C ASP A 717 -14.19 -21.96 -8.49
N LEU A 718 -14.23 -21.44 -9.72
CA LEU A 718 -14.21 -20.00 -9.98
C LEU A 718 -15.52 -19.30 -9.60
N ASP A 719 -16.59 -20.01 -9.24
CA ASP A 719 -17.80 -19.37 -8.70
C ASP A 719 -17.48 -18.71 -7.35
N LYS A 720 -16.52 -19.24 -6.58
CA LYS A 720 -16.06 -18.57 -5.36
C LYS A 720 -15.31 -17.26 -5.62
N LEU A 721 -14.82 -17.03 -6.85
CA LEU A 721 -14.17 -15.78 -7.25
C LEU A 721 -15.15 -14.81 -7.92
N TYR A 722 -16.01 -15.31 -8.81
CA TYR A 722 -16.86 -14.47 -9.68
C TYR A 722 -18.36 -14.72 -9.57
N GLY A 723 -18.78 -15.66 -8.74
CA GLY A 723 -20.16 -16.06 -8.55
C GLY A 723 -21.05 -14.97 -7.94
N LYS A 724 -22.36 -15.22 -8.01
CA LYS A 724 -23.40 -14.26 -7.60
C LYS A 724 -23.36 -13.91 -6.13
N THR A 725 -22.89 -14.82 -5.28
CA THR A 725 -22.83 -14.65 -3.82
C THR A 725 -21.50 -14.04 -3.34
N THR A 726 -20.55 -13.81 -4.24
CA THR A 726 -19.19 -13.36 -3.90
C THR A 726 -19.12 -11.85 -3.63
N TYR A 727 -20.05 -11.08 -4.20
CA TYR A 727 -20.12 -9.63 -4.03
C TYR A 727 -21.50 -9.24 -3.46
N PRO A 728 -21.56 -8.19 -2.62
CA PRO A 728 -22.82 -7.73 -2.07
C PRO A 728 -23.76 -7.21 -3.18
N PRO A 729 -25.07 -7.51 -3.09
CA PRO A 729 -26.08 -7.08 -4.08
C PRO A 729 -26.23 -5.55 -4.14
N GLU A 730 -25.79 -4.81 -3.13
CA GLU A 730 -25.84 -3.35 -3.09
C GLU A 730 -24.83 -2.68 -4.05
N ILE A 731 -23.79 -3.41 -4.50
CA ILE A 731 -22.86 -2.98 -5.55
C ILE A 731 -23.45 -3.22 -6.96
N ILE A 732 -24.50 -4.05 -7.07
CA ILE A 732 -24.96 -4.65 -8.32
C ILE A 732 -26.49 -4.57 -8.45
N ASN A 733 -27.00 -3.72 -9.34
CA ASN A 733 -28.39 -3.82 -9.81
C ASN A 733 -28.61 -5.19 -10.51
N ASN A 734 -29.83 -5.74 -10.46
CA ASN A 734 -30.32 -6.89 -11.23
C ASN A 734 -29.96 -6.93 -12.73
N ASN A 735 -29.49 -5.81 -13.32
CA ASN A 735 -29.00 -5.70 -14.70
C ASN A 735 -27.46 -5.66 -14.85
N ASP A 736 -26.68 -5.95 -13.79
CA ASP A 736 -25.22 -5.79 -13.78
C ASP A 736 -24.78 -4.39 -14.25
N GLU A 737 -25.48 -3.35 -13.80
CA GLU A 737 -25.06 -1.96 -13.90
C GLU A 737 -24.61 -1.46 -12.53
N LEU A 738 -23.54 -0.67 -12.52
CA LEU A 738 -23.05 -0.01 -11.32
C LEU A 738 -24.16 0.91 -10.79
N LEU A 739 -24.46 0.80 -9.50
CA LEU A 739 -25.20 1.85 -8.79
C LEU A 739 -24.32 3.09 -8.51
N LEU A 740 -23.00 2.99 -8.75
CA LEU A 740 -22.03 4.08 -8.64
C LEU A 740 -21.49 4.45 -10.03
N GLY A 741 -21.95 5.57 -10.57
CA GLY A 741 -21.30 6.17 -11.74
C GLY A 741 -19.85 6.60 -11.43
N PRO A 742 -19.08 7.08 -12.42
CA PRO A 742 -17.74 7.65 -12.21
C PRO A 742 -17.71 8.79 -11.17
N THR A 743 -18.87 9.38 -10.90
CA THR A 743 -19.11 10.51 -9.98
C THR A 743 -19.76 10.13 -8.65
N GLY A 744 -19.92 8.83 -8.33
CA GLY A 744 -20.41 8.38 -7.01
C GLY A 744 -21.90 8.60 -6.73
N MET A 745 -22.71 8.99 -7.71
CA MET A 745 -24.17 9.12 -7.50
C MET A 745 -24.91 7.79 -7.59
N LEU A 746 -25.63 7.44 -6.51
CA LEU A 746 -26.62 6.37 -6.43
C LEU A 746 -27.84 6.68 -7.34
N LYS A 747 -28.15 5.79 -8.29
CA LYS A 747 -29.53 5.68 -8.81
C LYS A 747 -30.35 4.88 -7.79
N ALA A 748 -30.99 5.57 -6.85
CA ALA A 748 -31.80 4.93 -5.81
C ALA A 748 -32.89 4.03 -6.42
N LYS A 749 -32.95 2.75 -6.01
CA LYS A 749 -34.17 1.94 -6.11
C LYS A 749 -35.20 2.54 -5.15
N ALA A 750 -36.36 2.91 -5.66
CA ALA A 750 -37.47 3.50 -4.91
C ALA A 750 -38.19 2.51 -3.95
N SER A 751 -37.53 1.52 -3.35
CA SER A 751 -38.23 0.40 -2.68
C SER A 751 -38.01 0.22 -1.18
N ASN A 752 -37.17 1.02 -0.50
CA ASN A 752 -37.05 0.95 0.97
C ASN A 752 -37.56 2.26 1.59
N GLN A 753 -38.88 2.44 1.62
CA GLN A 753 -39.48 3.51 2.44
C GLN A 753 -39.26 3.16 3.92
N ILE A 754 -38.40 3.91 4.59
CA ILE A 754 -38.28 3.86 6.05
C ILE A 754 -39.47 4.62 6.63
N HIS A 755 -40.41 3.90 7.24
CA HIS A 755 -41.53 4.53 7.93
C HIS A 755 -41.09 5.02 9.31
N ILE A 756 -40.79 6.32 9.40
CA ILE A 756 -40.52 7.00 10.67
C ILE A 756 -41.86 7.39 11.30
N ARG A 757 -42.16 6.89 12.49
CA ARG A 757 -43.23 7.46 13.33
C ARG A 757 -42.74 8.79 13.89
N VAL A 758 -43.07 9.88 13.21
CA VAL A 758 -42.90 11.23 13.76
C VAL A 758 -44.12 11.52 14.61
N GLY A 759 -44.01 11.35 15.93
CA GLY A 759 -45.18 11.36 16.80
C GLY A 759 -44.88 11.35 18.30
N ALA A 760 -44.07 12.29 18.77
CA ALA A 760 -44.11 12.80 20.13
C ALA A 760 -43.95 14.33 20.04
N LYS A 761 -44.66 15.09 20.89
CA LYS A 761 -44.58 16.56 20.90
C LYS A 761 -43.11 16.97 21.00
N THR A 762 -42.55 17.48 19.92
CA THR A 762 -41.22 18.05 19.90
C THR A 762 -41.18 19.20 20.92
N PRO A 763 -40.22 19.26 21.85
CA PRO A 763 -40.00 20.43 22.66
C PRO A 763 -39.26 21.47 21.82
N PHE A 764 -39.86 21.94 20.74
CA PHE A 764 -39.45 23.24 20.20
C PHE A 764 -40.01 24.29 21.16
N LEU A 765 -39.11 24.98 21.87
CA LEU A 765 -39.39 26.32 22.35
C LEU A 765 -39.86 27.13 21.13
N THR A 766 -41.17 27.39 21.04
CA THR A 766 -41.72 28.38 20.12
C THR A 766 -41.05 29.71 20.47
N LEU A 767 -40.15 30.17 19.59
CA LEU A 767 -39.72 31.57 19.61
C LEU A 767 -40.99 32.44 19.54
N PRO A 768 -41.13 33.46 20.39
CA PRO A 768 -42.30 34.33 20.36
C PRO A 768 -42.42 34.98 18.97
N PRO A 769 -43.64 35.17 18.44
CA PRO A 769 -43.81 35.78 17.14
C PRO A 769 -43.24 37.19 17.14
N LEU A 770 -42.42 37.49 16.14
CA LEU A 770 -41.99 38.86 15.83
C LEU A 770 -43.25 39.70 15.60
N LEU A 771 -43.51 40.64 16.50
CA LEU A 771 -44.52 41.67 16.29
C LEU A 771 -44.10 42.53 15.08
N PRO A 772 -45.03 42.93 14.21
CA PRO A 772 -44.70 43.75 13.05
C PRO A 772 -44.23 45.14 13.50
N ASP A 773 -43.18 45.63 12.85
CA ASP A 773 -42.57 46.94 13.05
C ASP A 773 -43.64 48.04 13.08
N LYS A 774 -43.84 48.65 14.24
CA LYS A 774 -44.47 49.96 14.33
C LYS A 774 -43.41 50.99 13.98
N THR A 775 -43.65 51.66 12.85
CA THR A 775 -42.92 52.85 12.42
C THR A 775 -42.79 53.86 13.56
N ASP A 776 -41.56 54.29 13.82
CA ASP A 776 -41.22 55.42 14.69
C ASP A 776 -42.04 56.66 14.30
N SER A 777 -42.91 57.09 15.19
CA SER A 777 -43.22 58.50 15.35
C SER A 777 -43.76 58.73 16.75
N ASP A 778 -43.04 59.59 17.47
CA ASP A 778 -43.38 60.25 18.72
C ASP A 778 -43.71 59.36 19.93
N ILE A 779 -42.94 59.50 21.01
CA ILE A 779 -43.46 60.03 22.29
C ILE A 779 -42.32 60.07 23.32
N SER A 780 -42.24 61.24 23.97
CA SER A 780 -41.35 61.64 25.04
C SER A 780 -41.38 60.74 26.29
N LEU A 781 -40.20 60.56 26.89
CA LEU A 781 -40.01 60.01 28.23
C LEU A 781 -40.56 60.97 29.31
N GLN A 782 -41.70 60.64 29.90
CA GLN A 782 -42.07 61.05 31.26
C GLN A 782 -42.90 59.95 31.95
N GLY A 783 -42.55 59.60 33.19
CA GLY A 783 -43.48 58.97 34.13
C GLY A 783 -42.93 57.77 34.91
N LYS A 784 -42.61 58.01 36.19
CA LYS A 784 -42.37 56.99 37.23
C LYS A 784 -43.60 56.11 37.45
N SER A 785 -43.43 54.80 37.75
CA SER A 785 -44.04 54.13 38.91
C SER A 785 -43.79 52.60 38.96
N LYS A 786 -43.28 52.16 40.12
CA LYS A 786 -43.45 50.91 40.89
C LYS A 786 -43.61 49.55 40.18
N ILE A 787 -42.66 48.67 40.50
CA ILE A 787 -42.77 47.21 40.35
C ILE A 787 -43.19 46.66 41.72
N ASP A 788 -44.33 45.96 41.77
CA ASP A 788 -44.69 45.06 42.87
C ASP A 788 -44.11 43.66 42.59
N GLU A 789 -43.58 43.02 43.65
CA GLU A 789 -43.03 41.66 43.63
C GLU A 789 -44.11 40.58 43.42
N PRO A 790 -43.81 39.51 42.67
CA PRO A 790 -44.53 38.24 42.78
C PRO A 790 -43.79 37.29 43.74
N THR A 791 -44.48 36.95 44.81
CA THR A 791 -44.23 35.85 45.74
C THR A 791 -44.55 34.49 45.11
N ASP A 792 -43.60 33.56 45.02
CA ASP A 792 -43.84 32.12 45.23
C ASP A 792 -42.53 31.34 45.52
N PRO A 793 -42.49 30.41 46.51
CA PRO A 793 -41.28 29.83 47.06
C PRO A 793 -41.07 28.37 46.63
N LEU A 794 -40.17 28.11 45.68
CA LEU A 794 -39.84 26.73 45.28
C LEU A 794 -38.35 26.53 44.93
N PHE A 795 -37.42 27.07 45.72
CA PHE A 795 -36.04 26.57 45.75
C PHE A 795 -35.45 26.72 47.16
N LYS A 796 -35.44 25.63 47.93
CA LYS A 796 -34.55 25.47 49.08
C LYS A 796 -33.26 24.86 48.58
N THR A 797 -32.22 25.67 48.46
CA THR A 797 -30.84 25.20 48.30
C THR A 797 -30.26 24.97 49.69
N GLU A 798 -29.95 23.73 50.03
CA GLU A 798 -29.13 23.43 51.22
C GLU A 798 -27.69 23.88 50.97
N SER A 799 -27.18 24.72 51.86
CA SER A 799 -25.82 25.24 51.83
C SER A 799 -24.81 24.21 52.35
N ILE A 800 -23.76 23.95 51.57
CA ILE A 800 -22.54 23.27 51.99
C ILE A 800 -21.79 24.22 52.96
N PRO A 801 -21.44 23.81 54.20
CA PRO A 801 -20.68 24.68 55.11
C PRO A 801 -19.19 24.68 54.72
N GLY A 802 -18.61 25.85 54.43
CA GLY A 802 -17.15 26.00 54.44
C GLY A 802 -16.48 27.03 53.51
N TYR A 803 -17.20 27.79 52.68
CA TYR A 803 -16.57 28.81 51.82
C TYR A 803 -17.23 30.18 51.97
N GLN A 804 -16.49 31.14 52.52
CA GLN A 804 -16.87 32.56 52.53
C GLN A 804 -16.55 33.17 51.15
N TYR A 805 -17.57 33.62 50.43
CA TYR A 805 -17.39 34.53 49.30
C TYR A 805 -17.19 35.95 49.84
N GLU A 806 -16.04 36.57 49.56
CA GLU A 806 -15.92 38.03 49.63
C GLU A 806 -16.83 38.64 48.56
N SER A 807 -17.73 39.52 48.99
CA SER A 807 -18.64 40.24 48.10
C SER A 807 -17.85 41.22 47.24
N VAL A 808 -17.87 41.03 45.92
CA VAL A 808 -17.38 42.01 44.94
C VAL A 808 -18.17 43.32 45.13
N PRO A 809 -17.52 44.49 45.18
CA PRO A 809 -18.22 45.77 45.33
C PRO A 809 -19.21 46.01 44.19
N ASP A 810 -20.43 46.40 44.55
CA ASP A 810 -21.61 46.64 43.71
C ASP A 810 -21.40 47.64 42.54
N GLN A 811 -20.27 48.34 42.56
CA GLN A 811 -19.81 49.28 41.53
C GLN A 811 -19.16 48.55 40.34
N VAL A 812 -18.40 47.47 40.58
CA VAL A 812 -17.73 46.69 39.53
C VAL A 812 -18.75 45.90 38.70
N THR A 813 -19.80 45.38 39.34
CA THR A 813 -20.88 44.66 38.66
C THR A 813 -21.70 45.60 37.76
N ARG A 814 -21.88 46.86 38.17
CA ARG A 814 -22.54 47.89 37.35
C ARG A 814 -21.70 48.32 36.15
N GLU A 815 -20.40 48.52 36.34
CA GLU A 815 -19.48 48.83 35.23
C GLU A 815 -19.39 47.68 34.21
N LEU A 816 -19.40 46.43 34.67
CA LEU A 816 -19.40 45.25 33.79
C LEU A 816 -20.70 45.11 33.01
N MET A 817 -21.86 45.32 33.65
CA MET A 817 -23.16 45.31 32.97
C MET A 817 -23.29 46.44 31.94
N GLN A 818 -22.77 47.63 32.26
CA GLN A 818 -22.75 48.75 31.34
C GLN A 818 -21.84 48.47 30.13
N SER A 819 -20.66 47.89 30.35
CA SER A 819 -19.74 47.47 29.28
C SER A 819 -20.35 46.39 28.37
N VAL A 820 -21.07 45.42 28.93
CA VAL A 820 -21.79 44.39 28.15
C VAL A 820 -22.90 45.02 27.30
N GLN A 821 -23.61 46.01 27.83
CA GLN A 821 -24.69 46.68 27.13
C GLN A 821 -24.15 47.59 26.00
N GLU A 822 -23.06 48.30 26.23
CA GLU A 822 -22.34 49.09 25.22
C GLU A 822 -21.76 48.20 24.12
N ASN A 823 -21.18 47.04 24.48
CA ASN A 823 -20.71 46.05 23.50
C ASN A 823 -21.85 45.45 22.67
N ALA A 824 -22.99 45.13 23.28
CA ALA A 824 -24.14 44.61 22.56
C ALA A 824 -24.69 45.64 21.56
N GLN A 825 -24.73 46.93 21.94
CA GLN A 825 -25.13 48.02 21.04
C GLN A 825 -24.12 48.25 19.92
N ALA A 826 -22.82 48.26 20.22
CA ALA A 826 -21.77 48.39 19.22
C ALA A 826 -21.79 47.22 18.22
N THR A 827 -22.02 45.99 18.70
CA THR A 827 -22.15 44.79 17.86
C THR A 827 -23.37 44.87 16.96
N SER A 828 -24.52 45.31 17.49
CA SER A 828 -25.74 45.51 16.69
C SER A 828 -25.58 46.62 15.64
N ALA A 829 -24.89 47.71 15.98
CA ALA A 829 -24.61 48.80 15.05
C ALA A 829 -23.66 48.37 13.92
N ALA A 830 -22.59 47.64 14.27
CA ALA A 830 -21.68 47.05 13.29
C ALA A 830 -22.39 46.04 12.37
N HIS A 831 -23.30 45.23 12.92
CA HIS A 831 -24.11 44.29 12.14
C HIS A 831 -25.06 45.01 11.18
N LYS A 832 -25.71 46.10 11.61
CA LYS A 832 -26.54 46.95 10.74
C LYS A 832 -25.72 47.57 9.60
N SER A 833 -24.56 48.17 9.91
CA SER A 833 -23.66 48.73 8.89
C SER A 833 -23.14 47.67 7.92
N PHE A 834 -22.90 46.45 8.39
CA PHE A 834 -22.53 45.32 7.54
C PHE A 834 -23.65 44.89 6.60
N LEU A 835 -24.90 44.82 7.07
CA LEU A 835 -26.05 44.49 6.22
C LEU A 835 -26.33 45.57 5.17
N GLU A 836 -26.22 46.85 5.54
CA GLU A 836 -26.35 47.98 4.60
C GLU A 836 -25.22 47.97 3.55
N PHE A 837 -23.98 47.69 3.98
CA PHE A 837 -22.84 47.52 3.07
C PHE A 837 -23.02 46.34 2.13
N SER A 838 -23.47 45.19 2.65
CA SER A 838 -23.73 43.97 1.88
C SER A 838 -24.82 44.20 0.84
N SER A 839 -25.93 44.86 1.22
CA SER A 839 -27.01 45.19 0.30
C SER A 839 -26.55 46.13 -0.83
N ARG A 840 -25.71 47.13 -0.50
CA ARG A 840 -25.13 48.04 -1.50
C ARG A 840 -24.16 47.32 -2.43
N MET A 841 -23.35 46.40 -1.91
CA MET A 841 -22.46 45.55 -2.71
C MET A 841 -23.23 44.64 -3.66
N THR A 842 -24.29 43.98 -3.19
CA THR A 842 -25.14 43.13 -4.05
C THR A 842 -25.74 43.93 -5.21
N LYS A 843 -26.21 45.15 -4.94
CA LYS A 843 -26.76 46.04 -5.98
C LYS A 843 -25.68 46.48 -6.99
N ASN A 844 -24.48 46.82 -6.52
CA ASN A 844 -23.36 47.14 -7.39
C ASN A 844 -22.90 45.94 -8.24
N TYR A 845 -22.97 44.71 -7.71
CA TYR A 845 -22.68 43.49 -8.48
C TYR A 845 -23.75 43.22 -9.54
N GLU A 846 -25.02 43.47 -9.23
CA GLU A 846 -26.12 43.35 -10.19
C GLU A 846 -25.91 44.31 -11.37
N GLU A 847 -25.53 45.56 -11.08
CA GLU A 847 -25.18 46.58 -12.10
C GLU A 847 -23.92 46.21 -12.89
N ALA A 848 -22.89 45.66 -12.24
CA ALA A 848 -21.64 45.23 -12.89
C ALA A 848 -21.84 44.00 -13.79
N ILE A 849 -22.67 43.04 -13.37
CA ILE A 849 -23.03 41.86 -14.16
C ILE A 849 -23.88 42.27 -15.37
N ALA A 850 -24.83 43.20 -15.18
CA ALA A 850 -25.60 43.75 -16.29
C ALA A 850 -24.72 44.47 -17.33
N LEU A 851 -23.73 45.26 -16.86
CA LEU A 851 -22.77 45.93 -17.74
C LEU A 851 -21.84 44.93 -18.45
N GLN A 852 -21.36 43.89 -17.76
CA GLN A 852 -20.57 42.81 -18.36
C GLN A 852 -21.37 42.03 -19.41
N ALA A 853 -22.64 41.71 -19.13
CA ALA A 853 -23.50 41.03 -20.09
C ALA A 853 -23.75 41.89 -21.34
N GLN A 854 -23.93 43.21 -21.19
CA GLN A 854 -24.01 44.15 -22.31
C GLN A 854 -22.71 44.26 -23.11
N LEU A 855 -21.55 44.27 -22.45
CA LEU A 855 -20.25 44.31 -23.12
C LEU A 855 -19.92 42.99 -23.84
N LEU A 856 -20.34 41.86 -23.28
CA LEU A 856 -20.24 40.53 -23.90
C LEU A 856 -21.16 40.39 -25.11
N SER A 857 -22.39 40.91 -25.07
CA SER A 857 -23.26 40.89 -26.26
C SER A 857 -22.71 41.75 -27.39
N VAL A 858 -22.10 42.90 -27.09
CA VAL A 858 -21.45 43.76 -28.09
C VAL A 858 -20.18 43.10 -28.66
N HIS A 859 -19.42 42.36 -27.84
CA HIS A 859 -18.23 41.63 -28.31
C HIS A 859 -18.58 40.38 -29.13
N ILE A 860 -19.69 39.70 -28.83
CA ILE A 860 -20.16 38.53 -29.59
C ILE A 860 -20.68 38.97 -30.98
N GLU A 861 -21.37 40.12 -31.07
CA GLU A 861 -21.81 40.67 -32.37
C GLU A 861 -20.64 41.21 -33.22
N GLN A 862 -19.53 41.64 -32.62
CA GLN A 862 -18.34 42.08 -33.36
C GLN A 862 -17.40 40.91 -33.76
N ALA A 863 -17.35 39.83 -32.97
CA ALA A 863 -16.48 38.69 -33.23
C ALA A 863 -16.93 37.80 -34.41
N ASP A 864 -18.22 37.79 -34.74
CA ASP A 864 -18.75 37.05 -35.90
C ASP A 864 -18.57 37.78 -37.25
N GLN A 865 -18.07 39.03 -37.25
CA GLN A 865 -17.89 39.83 -38.48
C GLN A 865 -16.44 40.08 -38.91
N THR A 866 -15.43 39.75 -38.12
CA THR A 866 -14.02 39.93 -38.54
C THR A 866 -13.15 38.73 -38.20
N GLY A 867 -13.08 37.77 -39.12
CA GLY A 867 -12.05 36.73 -39.10
C GLY A 867 -10.66 37.34 -39.31
N ALA A 868 -9.82 37.30 -38.27
CA ALA A 868 -8.39 37.54 -38.39
C ALA A 868 -7.64 36.82 -37.25
N ILE A 869 -6.94 35.74 -37.61
CA ILE A 869 -5.98 35.04 -36.77
C ILE A 869 -4.71 35.90 -36.68
N VAL A 870 -4.37 36.40 -35.50
CA VAL A 870 -3.14 37.17 -35.26
C VAL A 870 -2.05 36.26 -34.71
N THR A 871 -1.07 35.99 -35.54
CA THR A 871 0.23 35.38 -35.24
C THR A 871 1.13 36.36 -34.47
N GLY A 872 1.55 36.02 -33.25
CA GLY A 872 2.57 36.74 -32.48
C GLY A 872 3.95 36.09 -32.62
N SER A 873 4.80 36.67 -33.46
CA SER A 873 6.18 36.24 -33.72
C SER A 873 7.17 36.71 -32.64
N GLY A 874 7.70 35.79 -31.83
CA GLY A 874 8.98 35.99 -31.13
C GLY A 874 10.14 35.66 -32.08
N LYS A 875 11.06 36.61 -32.28
CA LYS A 875 12.19 36.50 -33.22
C LYS A 875 13.10 35.29 -32.91
N ARG A 876 13.26 34.39 -33.90
CA ARG A 876 14.27 33.32 -33.92
C ARG A 876 15.68 33.91 -34.05
N GLN A 877 16.59 33.57 -33.15
CA GLN A 877 18.03 33.64 -33.40
C GLN A 877 18.54 32.24 -33.76
N SER A 878 18.30 31.80 -34.99
CA SER A 878 19.03 30.65 -35.55
C SER A 878 20.40 31.13 -36.03
N SER A 879 21.47 30.45 -35.62
CA SER A 879 22.76 30.58 -36.28
C SER A 879 22.55 30.26 -37.78
N GLY A 880 23.00 31.15 -38.69
CA GLY A 880 22.69 31.09 -40.14
C GLY A 880 23.35 29.94 -40.91
N ILE A 881 23.61 28.80 -40.27
CA ILE A 881 24.30 27.63 -40.83
C ILE A 881 23.28 26.49 -40.96
N ALA A 882 23.16 25.90 -42.15
CA ALA A 882 22.29 24.74 -42.34
C ALA A 882 22.80 23.56 -41.49
N PRO A 883 21.91 22.88 -40.72
CA PRO A 883 22.34 21.80 -39.83
C PRO A 883 22.81 20.58 -40.63
N VAL A 884 23.80 19.86 -40.09
CA VAL A 884 24.26 18.57 -40.64
C VAL A 884 23.19 17.50 -40.48
N TYR A 885 22.48 17.52 -39.34
CA TYR A 885 21.28 16.72 -39.09
C TYR A 885 20.19 17.61 -38.51
N SER A 886 19.03 17.61 -39.14
CA SER A 886 17.85 18.35 -38.69
C SER A 886 17.17 17.67 -37.50
N ARG A 887 16.20 18.35 -36.87
CA ARG A 887 15.33 17.74 -35.84
C ARG A 887 14.68 16.44 -36.31
N LYS A 888 14.25 16.41 -37.58
CA LYS A 888 13.64 15.22 -38.18
C LYS A 888 14.63 14.05 -38.26
N ASP A 889 15.89 14.33 -38.57
CA ASP A 889 16.93 13.30 -38.63
C ASP A 889 17.31 12.81 -37.22
N CYS A 890 17.33 13.70 -36.23
CA CYS A 890 17.55 13.33 -34.82
C CYS A 890 16.40 12.44 -34.30
N LEU A 891 15.16 12.74 -34.69
CA LEU A 891 13.99 11.91 -34.38
C LEU A 891 14.03 10.56 -35.13
N GLU A 892 14.42 10.55 -36.41
CA GLU A 892 14.63 9.29 -37.14
C GLU A 892 15.72 8.44 -36.49
N PHE A 893 16.77 9.03 -35.91
CA PHE A 893 17.76 8.29 -35.13
C PHE A 893 17.20 7.74 -33.80
N ALA A 894 16.38 8.52 -33.10
CA ALA A 894 15.79 8.11 -31.82
C ALA A 894 14.80 6.93 -31.97
N THR A 895 13.88 7.03 -32.93
CA THR A 895 12.73 6.10 -33.05
C THR A 895 12.67 5.34 -34.37
N GLY A 896 13.30 5.86 -35.41
CA GLY A 896 13.27 5.33 -36.78
C GLY A 896 14.47 4.45 -37.12
N SER A 897 15.03 4.60 -38.32
CA SER A 897 16.17 3.80 -38.82
C SER A 897 17.49 4.55 -38.70
N VAL A 898 18.49 3.95 -38.04
CA VAL A 898 19.87 4.50 -38.02
C VAL A 898 20.45 4.50 -39.43
N ALA A 899 20.12 3.51 -40.25
CA ALA A 899 20.59 3.45 -41.63
C ALA A 899 20.11 4.63 -42.49
N LYS A 900 18.91 5.16 -42.25
CA LYS A 900 18.43 6.37 -42.94
C LYS A 900 19.17 7.63 -42.51
N VAL A 901 19.75 7.65 -41.31
CA VAL A 901 20.49 8.80 -40.77
C VAL A 901 21.98 8.72 -41.10
N PHE A 902 22.61 7.57 -40.88
CA PHE A 902 24.05 7.39 -41.07
C PHE A 902 24.42 6.73 -42.39
N GLY A 903 23.52 6.08 -43.10
CA GLY A 903 23.80 5.38 -44.36
C GLY A 903 23.72 3.86 -44.25
N PRO A 904 23.81 3.16 -45.39
CA PRO A 904 23.53 1.72 -45.52
C PRO A 904 24.46 0.84 -44.68
N GLU A 905 25.67 1.29 -44.36
CA GLU A 905 26.59 0.55 -43.50
C GLU A 905 26.04 0.31 -42.08
N PHE A 906 25.02 1.07 -41.64
CA PHE A 906 24.32 0.91 -40.37
C PHE A 906 23.03 0.08 -40.45
N GLU A 907 22.65 -0.46 -41.62
CA GLU A 907 21.42 -1.26 -41.81
C GLU A 907 21.34 -2.45 -40.85
N VAL A 908 22.48 -3.10 -40.58
CA VAL A 908 22.54 -4.21 -39.62
C VAL A 908 22.19 -3.78 -38.19
N VAL A 909 22.43 -2.52 -37.82
CA VAL A 909 22.13 -2.00 -36.47
C VAL A 909 20.63 -1.96 -36.22
N ASP A 910 19.84 -1.67 -37.25
CA ASP A 910 18.38 -1.64 -37.15
C ASP A 910 17.75 -3.02 -36.91
N THR A 911 18.53 -4.10 -37.05
CA THR A 911 18.10 -5.49 -36.76
C THR A 911 18.36 -5.93 -35.32
N TYR A 912 19.12 -5.16 -34.55
CA TYR A 912 19.52 -5.56 -33.19
C TYR A 912 18.39 -5.33 -32.18
N GLN A 913 18.28 -6.23 -31.20
CA GLN A 913 17.29 -6.17 -30.12
C GLN A 913 17.39 -4.87 -29.29
N ALA A 914 18.59 -4.32 -29.16
CA ALA A 914 18.87 -3.04 -28.53
C ALA A 914 19.92 -2.28 -29.35
N ARG A 915 19.85 -0.95 -29.37
CA ARG A 915 20.82 -0.07 -30.02
C ARG A 915 20.97 1.23 -29.24
N VAL A 916 22.03 1.98 -29.51
CA VAL A 916 22.17 3.36 -29.02
C VAL A 916 21.17 4.26 -29.74
N ARG A 917 20.51 5.12 -28.98
CA ARG A 917 19.53 6.10 -29.48
C ARG A 917 19.58 7.38 -28.65
N LEU A 918 19.13 8.49 -29.24
CA LEU A 918 18.73 9.67 -28.47
C LEU A 918 17.39 9.38 -27.76
N PRO A 919 17.06 10.10 -26.67
CA PRO A 919 15.73 10.06 -26.09
C PRO A 919 14.65 10.49 -27.11
N ASP A 920 13.46 9.89 -26.99
CA ASP A 920 12.28 10.27 -27.78
C ASP A 920 11.51 11.44 -27.10
N GLU A 921 10.52 12.00 -27.77
CA GLU A 921 9.60 12.95 -27.16
C GLU A 921 8.93 12.34 -25.90
N PRO A 922 8.78 13.11 -24.81
CA PRO A 922 9.00 14.55 -24.69
C PRO A 922 10.44 14.99 -24.34
N LEU A 923 11.40 14.05 -24.25
CA LEU A 923 12.81 14.28 -23.90
C LEU A 923 13.76 14.41 -25.12
N MET A 924 13.22 14.59 -26.33
CA MET A 924 14.01 14.95 -27.51
C MET A 924 14.57 16.38 -27.36
N LEU A 925 15.72 16.50 -26.71
CA LEU A 925 16.41 17.76 -26.38
C LEU A 925 17.58 18.06 -27.33
N VAL A 926 17.53 17.51 -28.55
CA VAL A 926 18.47 17.79 -29.64
C VAL A 926 17.66 18.24 -30.85
N ASP A 927 17.48 19.55 -31.00
CA ASP A 927 16.73 20.09 -32.13
C ASP A 927 17.53 20.05 -33.44
N ARG A 928 18.86 20.03 -33.36
CA ARG A 928 19.73 19.92 -34.54
C ARG A 928 21.18 19.60 -34.17
N VAL A 929 21.87 18.95 -35.11
CA VAL A 929 23.32 18.78 -35.12
C VAL A 929 23.93 19.83 -36.07
N VAL A 930 24.71 20.74 -35.51
CA VAL A 930 25.36 21.84 -36.24
C VAL A 930 26.64 21.36 -36.92
N SER A 931 27.42 20.50 -36.26
CA SER A 931 28.60 19.88 -36.87
C SER A 931 28.88 18.52 -36.25
N LEU A 932 29.45 17.62 -37.04
CA LEU A 932 29.87 16.30 -36.59
C LEU A 932 31.22 15.99 -37.25
N VAL A 933 32.23 15.72 -36.43
CA VAL A 933 33.59 15.39 -36.85
C VAL A 933 33.97 14.05 -36.25
N GLY A 934 34.24 13.07 -37.10
CA GLY A 934 34.64 11.73 -36.69
C GLY A 934 34.65 10.79 -37.88
N LYS A 935 35.43 9.71 -37.79
CA LYS A 935 35.40 8.66 -38.81
C LYS A 935 34.36 7.61 -38.42
N LYS A 936 33.36 7.40 -39.27
CA LYS A 936 32.35 6.36 -39.07
C LYS A 936 32.98 5.00 -38.76
N CYS A 937 32.37 4.27 -37.83
CA CYS A 937 32.78 2.92 -37.46
C CYS A 937 34.24 2.76 -37.00
N SER A 938 34.92 3.85 -36.62
CA SER A 938 36.32 3.81 -36.21
C SER A 938 36.55 3.43 -34.75
N LEU A 939 35.56 3.65 -33.87
CA LEU A 939 35.72 3.73 -32.40
C LEU A 939 36.90 4.64 -31.96
N GLY A 940 37.27 5.62 -32.79
CA GLY A 940 38.22 6.66 -32.43
C GLY A 940 37.59 7.76 -31.60
N GLY A 941 38.30 8.87 -31.43
CA GLY A 941 37.70 10.10 -30.92
C GLY A 941 36.80 10.78 -31.96
N GLY A 942 35.91 11.64 -31.49
CA GLY A 942 35.02 12.44 -32.33
C GLY A 942 34.46 13.64 -31.58
N ARG A 943 33.87 14.57 -32.32
CA ARG A 943 33.26 15.79 -31.78
C ARG A 943 31.93 16.05 -32.46
N ILE A 944 30.92 16.42 -31.70
CA ILE A 944 29.59 16.77 -32.18
C ILE A 944 29.17 18.09 -31.52
N VAL A 945 28.57 18.98 -32.33
CA VAL A 945 27.99 20.23 -31.84
C VAL A 945 26.48 20.17 -32.10
N THR A 946 25.68 20.32 -31.05
CA THR A 946 24.22 20.29 -31.11
C THR A 946 23.60 21.58 -30.56
N GLU A 947 22.36 21.87 -30.95
CA GLU A 947 21.57 22.96 -30.40
C GLU A 947 20.23 22.45 -29.86
N HIS A 948 19.79 23.03 -28.75
CA HIS A 948 18.49 22.82 -28.11
C HIS A 948 17.80 24.16 -27.88
N ASP A 949 16.55 24.32 -28.34
CA ASP A 949 15.75 25.52 -28.17
C ASP A 949 14.88 25.44 -26.91
N VAL A 950 15.04 26.39 -26.00
CA VAL A 950 14.16 26.51 -24.83
C VAL A 950 12.91 27.27 -25.25
N LEU A 951 11.85 26.54 -25.62
CA LEU A 951 10.62 27.15 -26.11
C LEU A 951 9.74 27.71 -24.96
N PRO A 952 9.04 28.84 -25.17
CA PRO A 952 8.00 29.29 -24.25
C PRO A 952 6.93 28.21 -24.05
N GLY A 953 6.58 27.94 -22.79
CA GLY A 953 5.60 26.92 -22.44
C GLY A 953 6.09 25.47 -22.59
N ALA A 954 7.40 25.25 -22.78
CA ALA A 954 7.96 23.90 -22.73
C ALA A 954 7.63 23.22 -21.39
N TRP A 955 7.22 21.95 -21.45
CA TRP A 955 6.66 21.19 -20.32
C TRP A 955 7.60 21.12 -19.10
N TYR A 956 8.90 21.23 -19.33
CA TYR A 956 9.93 21.09 -18.30
C TYR A 956 10.30 22.42 -17.62
N LEU A 957 9.70 23.55 -18.02
CA LEU A 957 10.04 24.85 -17.45
C LEU A 957 9.53 24.96 -16.01
N ASP A 958 10.43 25.31 -15.09
CA ASP A 958 10.11 25.68 -13.72
C ASP A 958 10.46 27.16 -13.51
N GLY A 959 9.46 27.98 -13.14
CA GLY A 959 9.63 29.43 -13.01
C GLY A 959 10.17 30.11 -14.28
N ASN A 960 9.77 29.66 -15.47
CA ASN A 960 10.32 30.08 -16.77
C ASN A 960 11.84 29.87 -16.90
N ARG A 961 12.36 28.79 -16.30
CA ARG A 961 13.75 28.37 -16.48
C ARG A 961 13.83 26.88 -16.79
N ALA A 962 14.77 26.49 -17.65
CA ALA A 962 15.09 25.08 -17.86
C ALA A 962 15.88 24.56 -16.65
N PRO A 963 15.38 23.54 -15.91
CA PRO A 963 16.06 23.01 -14.73
C PRO A 963 17.47 22.50 -15.02
N ALA A 964 18.28 22.38 -13.98
CA ALA A 964 19.65 21.89 -14.10
C ALA A 964 19.73 20.49 -14.71
N CYS A 965 18.81 19.59 -14.38
CA CYS A 965 18.76 18.24 -14.95
C CYS A 965 18.52 18.28 -16.47
N ILE A 966 17.56 19.07 -16.95
CA ILE A 966 17.28 19.25 -18.39
C ILE A 966 18.48 19.88 -19.11
N SER A 967 19.14 20.84 -18.48
CA SER A 967 20.35 21.49 -19.03
C SER A 967 21.57 20.55 -19.05
N VAL A 968 21.56 19.45 -18.31
CA VAL A 968 22.56 18.38 -18.43
C VAL A 968 22.14 17.39 -19.52
N GLU A 969 20.86 17.00 -19.51
CA GLU A 969 20.28 16.02 -20.44
C GLU A 969 20.35 16.48 -21.90
N ALA A 970 20.14 17.77 -22.18
CA ALA A 970 20.30 18.36 -23.51
C ALA A 970 21.75 18.23 -24.07
N GLY A 971 22.73 17.87 -23.23
CA GLY A 971 24.11 17.59 -23.61
C GLY A 971 24.41 16.12 -23.99
N GLN A 972 23.42 15.23 -24.03
CA GLN A 972 23.61 13.78 -24.26
C GLN A 972 23.84 13.34 -25.72
N ALA A 973 24.27 14.25 -26.60
CA ALA A 973 24.57 13.87 -27.97
C ALA A 973 25.87 13.03 -28.11
N ASP A 974 26.54 12.68 -27.00
CA ASP A 974 27.54 11.62 -26.94
C ASP A 974 26.96 10.26 -27.35
N LEU A 975 25.66 10.02 -27.13
CA LEU A 975 24.95 8.84 -27.64
C LEU A 975 24.94 8.81 -29.18
N PHE A 976 24.54 9.91 -29.81
CA PHE A 976 24.52 10.04 -31.26
C PHE A 976 25.94 9.88 -31.85
N LEU A 977 26.92 10.53 -31.24
CA LEU A 977 28.32 10.46 -31.67
C LEU A 977 28.94 9.08 -31.46
N SER A 978 28.66 8.40 -30.34
CA SER A 978 29.20 7.05 -30.07
C SER A 978 28.61 6.00 -31.02
N SER A 979 27.33 6.12 -31.37
CA SER A 979 26.69 5.31 -32.41
C SER A 979 27.34 5.55 -33.77
N TYR A 980 27.51 6.81 -34.17
CA TYR A 980 28.21 7.18 -35.42
C TYR A 980 29.64 6.63 -35.49
N LEU A 981 30.37 6.65 -34.37
CA LEU A 981 31.72 6.08 -34.27
C LEU A 981 31.72 4.54 -34.27
N GLY A 982 30.56 3.89 -34.19
CA GLY A 982 30.33 2.48 -34.49
C GLY A 982 30.22 1.56 -33.29
N ILE A 983 29.83 2.06 -32.12
CA ILE A 983 29.69 1.20 -30.94
C ILE A 983 28.65 0.09 -31.14
N ASP A 984 27.55 0.37 -31.83
CA ASP A 984 26.48 -0.61 -32.11
C ASP A 984 26.99 -1.83 -32.89
N HIS A 985 27.97 -1.64 -33.79
CA HIS A 985 28.62 -2.74 -34.51
C HIS A 985 29.44 -3.67 -33.61
N ARG A 986 29.87 -3.17 -32.43
CA ARG A 986 30.65 -3.93 -31.45
C ARG A 986 29.76 -4.63 -30.45
N VAL A 987 28.76 -3.93 -29.91
CA VAL A 987 27.88 -4.48 -28.86
C VAL A 987 26.75 -5.33 -29.43
N LYS A 988 26.37 -5.13 -30.70
CA LYS A 988 25.39 -5.94 -31.45
C LYS A 988 24.08 -6.19 -30.69
N GLY A 989 23.62 -5.17 -29.96
CA GLY A 989 22.42 -5.20 -29.11
C GLY A 989 22.46 -6.09 -27.88
N ARG A 990 23.63 -6.58 -27.47
CA ARG A 990 23.78 -7.41 -26.26
C ARG A 990 24.09 -6.59 -25.00
N ARG A 991 24.45 -5.32 -25.16
CA ARG A 991 24.90 -4.43 -24.08
C ARG A 991 24.33 -3.02 -24.28
N THR A 992 23.94 -2.35 -23.20
CA THR A 992 23.28 -1.05 -23.21
C THR A 992 24.12 0.02 -22.52
N TYR A 993 23.93 1.28 -22.92
CA TYR A 993 24.65 2.44 -22.40
C TYR A 993 24.40 2.67 -20.91
N ARG A 994 25.45 3.11 -20.18
CA ARG A 994 25.37 3.63 -18.81
C ARG A 994 26.47 4.68 -18.57
N LEU A 995 26.08 5.83 -18.03
CA LEU A 995 27.01 6.83 -17.50
C LEU A 995 27.55 6.37 -16.13
N LEU A 996 28.87 6.48 -15.93
CA LEU A 996 29.57 5.98 -14.73
C LEU A 996 30.05 7.10 -13.81
N ASP A 997 30.65 8.15 -14.39
CA ASP A 997 31.22 9.26 -13.64
C ASP A 997 31.25 10.53 -14.51
N ALA A 998 31.10 11.70 -13.89
CA ALA A 998 31.20 13.01 -14.54
C ALA A 998 31.23 14.15 -13.51
N CYS A 999 31.95 15.22 -13.81
CA CYS A 999 31.96 16.46 -13.04
C CYS A 999 31.33 17.59 -13.86
N VAL A 1000 30.19 18.13 -13.39
CA VAL A 1000 29.43 19.17 -14.09
C VAL A 1000 29.53 20.50 -13.34
N THR A 1001 29.81 21.59 -14.05
CA THR A 1001 29.89 22.95 -13.50
C THR A 1001 29.00 23.89 -14.31
N PHE A 1002 28.16 24.68 -13.64
CA PHE A 1002 27.37 25.77 -14.22
C PHE A 1002 28.09 27.11 -14.02
N PHE A 1003 28.12 27.96 -15.05
CA PHE A 1003 28.88 29.23 -15.05
C PHE A 1003 27.96 30.46 -15.07
N ARG A 1004 26.68 30.27 -15.35
CA ARG A 1004 25.63 31.30 -15.26
C ARG A 1004 24.33 30.69 -14.76
N GLY A 1005 23.33 31.55 -14.52
CA GLY A 1005 21.96 31.11 -14.20
C GLY A 1005 21.31 30.30 -15.32
N LEU A 1006 20.28 29.55 -14.96
CA LEU A 1006 19.61 28.58 -15.82
C LEU A 1006 18.99 29.22 -17.09
N PRO A 1007 18.89 28.45 -18.19
CA PRO A 1007 18.33 28.92 -19.47
C PRO A 1007 16.87 29.37 -19.34
N GLN A 1008 16.45 30.36 -20.12
CA GLN A 1008 15.09 30.91 -20.14
C GLN A 1008 14.41 30.68 -21.51
N PRO A 1009 13.07 30.76 -21.58
CA PRO A 1009 12.33 30.76 -22.84
C PRO A 1009 12.90 31.74 -23.87
N GLY A 1010 13.12 31.25 -25.09
CA GLY A 1010 13.71 31.99 -26.19
C GLY A 1010 15.24 31.87 -26.29
N GLU A 1011 15.92 31.28 -25.31
CA GLU A 1011 17.36 30.98 -25.40
C GLU A 1011 17.60 29.64 -26.11
N THR A 1012 18.64 29.59 -26.96
CA THR A 1012 19.13 28.34 -27.58
C THR A 1012 20.44 27.93 -26.90
N ILE A 1013 20.52 26.69 -26.46
CA ILE A 1013 21.72 26.11 -25.84
C ILE A 1013 22.50 25.34 -26.89
N ARG A 1014 23.75 25.74 -27.15
CA ARG A 1014 24.68 25.05 -28.06
C ARG A 1014 25.66 24.20 -27.27
N TYR A 1015 25.59 22.89 -27.40
CA TYR A 1015 26.53 21.94 -26.78
C TYR A 1015 27.63 21.56 -27.75
N ASP A 1016 28.86 21.58 -27.26
CA ASP A 1016 30.07 21.14 -27.93
C ASP A 1016 30.64 19.95 -27.18
N ILE A 1017 30.43 18.75 -27.72
CA ILE A 1017 30.65 17.46 -27.07
C ILE A 1017 31.77 16.72 -27.80
N GLU A 1018 32.73 16.21 -27.05
CA GLU A 1018 33.89 15.49 -27.57
C GLU A 1018 34.02 14.14 -26.87
N ILE A 1019 33.97 13.05 -27.64
CA ILE A 1019 34.43 11.73 -27.20
C ILE A 1019 35.92 11.65 -27.48
N GLU A 1020 36.73 11.54 -26.43
CA GLU A 1020 38.19 11.57 -26.53
C GLU A 1020 38.74 10.24 -27.03
N LYS A 1021 38.23 9.12 -26.49
CA LYS A 1021 38.66 7.76 -26.82
C LYS A 1021 37.68 6.71 -26.32
N PHE A 1022 37.68 5.56 -26.98
CA PHE A 1022 37.14 4.31 -26.46
C PHE A 1022 38.26 3.46 -25.84
N ILE A 1023 37.95 2.76 -24.77
CA ILE A 1023 38.79 1.71 -24.18
C ILE A 1023 37.96 0.42 -24.04
N ARG A 1024 38.63 -0.72 -24.06
CA ARG A 1024 37.99 -2.02 -23.85
C ARG A 1024 38.57 -2.67 -22.60
N GLN A 1025 37.70 -3.13 -21.71
CA GLN A 1025 38.05 -3.88 -20.51
C GLN A 1025 37.26 -5.18 -20.49
N GLY A 1026 37.93 -6.30 -20.76
CA GLY A 1026 37.25 -7.57 -21.06
C GLY A 1026 36.35 -7.42 -22.29
N ASP A 1027 35.05 -7.70 -22.16
CA ASP A 1027 34.06 -7.49 -23.21
C ASP A 1027 33.28 -6.16 -23.07
N THR A 1028 33.56 -5.39 -22.02
CA THR A 1028 32.96 -4.08 -21.80
C THR A 1028 33.71 -3.02 -22.60
N HIS A 1029 32.95 -2.17 -23.29
CA HIS A 1029 33.48 -0.99 -23.97
C HIS A 1029 33.16 0.23 -23.12
N LEU A 1030 34.17 1.03 -22.80
CA LEU A 1030 34.03 2.31 -22.11
C LEU A 1030 34.50 3.43 -23.03
N PHE A 1031 34.01 4.64 -22.82
CA PHE A 1031 34.54 5.82 -23.49
C PHE A 1031 34.53 7.03 -22.57
N PHE A 1032 35.47 7.94 -22.84
CA PHE A 1032 35.62 9.17 -22.09
C PHE A 1032 35.20 10.35 -22.95
N PHE A 1033 34.46 11.28 -22.36
CA PHE A 1033 33.93 12.43 -23.05
C PHE A 1033 33.85 13.66 -22.16
N LYS A 1034 33.73 14.81 -22.80
CA LYS A 1034 33.56 16.11 -22.16
C LYS A 1034 32.66 16.97 -23.02
N PHE A 1035 32.00 17.96 -22.43
CA PHE A 1035 31.29 18.96 -23.20
C PHE A 1035 31.30 20.35 -22.59
N LYS A 1036 31.04 21.34 -23.43
CA LYS A 1036 30.72 22.71 -23.03
C LYS A 1036 29.40 23.13 -23.69
N GLY A 1037 28.46 23.63 -22.89
CA GLY A 1037 27.21 24.23 -23.35
C GLY A 1037 27.28 25.76 -23.28
N PHE A 1038 26.79 26.43 -24.31
CA PHE A 1038 26.80 27.89 -24.43
C PHE A 1038 25.42 28.43 -24.76
N ILE A 1039 25.11 29.64 -24.33
CA ILE A 1039 23.98 30.43 -24.84
C ILE A 1039 24.56 31.71 -25.43
N GLY A 1040 24.44 31.88 -26.74
CA GLY A 1040 25.26 32.86 -27.48
C GLY A 1040 26.75 32.56 -27.25
N ASP A 1041 27.51 33.57 -26.83
CA ASP A 1041 28.93 33.45 -26.48
C ASP A 1041 29.19 33.19 -24.99
N ASN A 1042 28.13 33.13 -24.17
CA ASN A 1042 28.26 32.90 -22.74
C ASN A 1042 28.30 31.40 -22.42
N LEU A 1043 29.35 30.96 -21.72
CA LEU A 1043 29.45 29.60 -21.20
C LEU A 1043 28.34 29.36 -20.15
N LEU A 1044 27.48 28.38 -20.42
CA LEU A 1044 26.41 27.95 -19.52
C LEU A 1044 26.90 26.85 -18.59
N ILE A 1045 27.39 25.76 -19.18
CA ILE A 1045 27.65 24.50 -18.49
C ILE A 1045 28.91 23.84 -19.06
N GLN A 1046 29.67 23.16 -18.21
CA GLN A 1046 30.79 22.32 -18.63
C GLN A 1046 30.73 20.99 -17.91
N MET A 1047 30.87 19.90 -18.67
CA MET A 1047 31.12 18.57 -18.13
C MET A 1047 32.59 18.18 -18.39
N LYS A 1048 33.27 17.76 -17.33
CA LYS A 1048 34.63 17.19 -17.34
C LYS A 1048 34.60 15.77 -16.80
N ASP A 1049 35.63 15.00 -17.14
CA ASP A 1049 35.85 13.64 -16.62
C ASP A 1049 34.66 12.69 -16.87
N GLY A 1050 33.90 12.92 -17.96
CA GLY A 1050 32.78 12.09 -18.33
C GLY A 1050 33.27 10.70 -18.73
N CYS A 1051 32.69 9.67 -18.12
CA CYS A 1051 33.00 8.28 -18.37
C CYS A 1051 31.70 7.49 -18.52
N ALA A 1052 31.52 6.84 -19.66
CA ALA A 1052 30.36 5.99 -19.94
C ALA A 1052 30.79 4.63 -20.49
N GLY A 1053 29.89 3.66 -20.45
CA GLY A 1053 30.17 2.30 -20.89
C GLY A 1053 28.95 1.51 -21.35
N PHE A 1054 29.22 0.33 -21.89
CA PHE A 1054 28.20 -0.59 -22.43
C PHE A 1054 28.23 -1.93 -21.72
N PHE A 1055 27.14 -2.23 -21.01
CA PHE A 1055 27.06 -3.32 -20.04
C PHE A 1055 25.91 -4.27 -20.37
N THR A 1056 26.02 -5.53 -19.96
CA THR A 1056 24.86 -6.45 -19.93
C THR A 1056 23.97 -6.12 -18.73
N GLU A 1057 22.71 -6.56 -18.75
CA GLU A 1057 21.81 -6.38 -17.60
C GLU A 1057 22.38 -7.00 -16.31
N GLU A 1058 23.09 -8.14 -16.42
CA GLU A 1058 23.71 -8.82 -15.30
C GLU A 1058 24.85 -7.99 -14.68
N GLU A 1059 25.71 -7.38 -15.50
CA GLU A 1059 26.78 -6.49 -15.04
C GLU A 1059 26.22 -5.21 -14.40
N VAL A 1060 25.13 -4.67 -14.95
CA VAL A 1060 24.42 -3.51 -14.38
C VAL A 1060 23.87 -3.85 -12.99
N ARG A 1061 23.22 -5.01 -12.81
CA ARG A 1061 22.69 -5.46 -11.50
C ARG A 1061 23.78 -5.76 -10.49
N SER A 1062 24.92 -6.26 -10.96
CA SER A 1062 26.06 -6.65 -10.11
C SER A 1062 26.97 -5.47 -9.73
N SER A 1063 26.85 -4.33 -10.42
CA SER A 1063 27.56 -3.11 -10.07
C SER A 1063 26.88 -2.42 -8.87
N GLY A 1064 27.58 -2.32 -7.74
CA GLY A 1064 27.06 -1.77 -6.47
C GLY A 1064 26.72 -0.27 -6.45
N GLY A 1065 26.39 0.33 -7.60
CA GLY A 1065 26.02 1.74 -7.73
C GLY A 1065 27.17 2.72 -7.48
N ILE A 1066 26.83 3.96 -7.11
CA ILE A 1066 27.81 4.99 -6.76
C ILE A 1066 28.47 4.62 -5.42
N VAL A 1067 29.73 4.19 -5.47
CA VAL A 1067 30.53 3.89 -4.28
C VAL A 1067 31.17 5.18 -3.79
N ALA A 1068 30.64 5.75 -2.71
CA ALA A 1068 31.22 6.93 -2.07
C ALA A 1068 32.67 6.65 -1.65
N LYS A 1069 33.62 7.48 -2.11
CA LYS A 1069 35.02 7.38 -1.70
C LYS A 1069 35.16 8.02 -0.32
N LYS A 1070 36.05 7.49 0.53
CA LYS A 1070 36.34 8.07 1.88
C LYS A 1070 36.74 9.56 1.84
N THR A 1071 37.18 10.05 0.68
CA THR A 1071 37.55 11.45 0.43
C THR A 1071 36.36 12.39 0.18
N ASP A 1072 35.17 11.85 -0.12
CA ASP A 1072 34.00 12.65 -0.49
C ASP A 1072 33.41 13.42 0.71
N GLY A 1073 33.81 13.06 1.94
CA GLY A 1073 33.45 13.78 3.17
C GLY A 1073 34.31 15.02 3.48
N ALA A 1074 35.36 15.31 2.71
CA ALA A 1074 36.41 16.26 3.13
C ALA A 1074 36.36 17.66 2.48
N ARG A 1075 35.34 18.03 1.70
CA ARG A 1075 35.18 19.39 1.17
C ARG A 1075 33.96 20.11 1.75
N LYS A 1076 34.01 20.46 3.04
CA LYS A 1076 33.35 21.67 3.51
C LYS A 1076 34.24 22.87 3.14
N LYS A 1077 34.04 23.44 1.95
CA LYS A 1077 34.49 24.82 1.72
C LYS A 1077 33.56 25.72 2.53
N GLU A 1078 34.13 26.60 3.35
CA GLU A 1078 33.39 27.71 3.96
C GLU A 1078 32.61 28.44 2.86
N MET A 1079 31.29 28.26 2.84
CA MET A 1079 30.42 29.04 1.98
C MET A 1079 30.35 30.44 2.56
N VAL A 1080 30.99 31.40 1.87
CA VAL A 1080 30.77 32.82 2.10
C VAL A 1080 29.27 33.07 2.11
N LYS A 1081 28.75 33.66 3.20
CA LYS A 1081 27.35 34.08 3.35
C LYS A 1081 27.01 35.06 2.21
N ARG A 1082 26.43 34.56 1.13
CA ARG A 1082 25.58 35.35 0.22
C ARG A 1082 24.14 35.07 0.63
N GLU A 1083 23.31 36.10 0.66
CA GLU A 1083 21.86 35.97 0.79
C GLU A 1083 21.35 35.20 -0.43
N TRP A 1084 21.21 33.89 -0.29
CA TRP A 1084 20.47 33.07 -1.23
C TRP A 1084 19.03 33.05 -0.77
N LEU A 1085 18.09 33.29 -1.68
CA LEU A 1085 16.74 32.76 -1.53
C LEU A 1085 16.86 31.26 -1.32
N HIS A 1086 16.10 30.72 -0.35
CA HIS A 1086 16.08 29.28 -0.10
C HIS A 1086 15.88 28.53 -1.43
N PRO A 1087 16.66 27.48 -1.72
CA PRO A 1087 16.39 26.64 -2.89
C PRO A 1087 14.93 26.19 -2.84
N ALA A 1088 14.28 26.12 -4.01
CA ALA A 1088 12.95 25.52 -4.08
C ALA A 1088 12.97 24.16 -3.34
N PRO A 1089 12.00 23.88 -2.46
CA PRO A 1089 11.99 22.66 -1.67
C PRO A 1089 12.08 21.46 -2.61
N VAL A 1090 13.14 20.66 -2.45
CA VAL A 1090 13.30 19.42 -3.22
C VAL A 1090 12.46 18.35 -2.54
N THR A 1091 11.24 18.13 -3.02
CA THR A 1091 10.43 16.97 -2.66
C THR A 1091 10.98 15.74 -3.38
N MET A 1092 11.22 14.66 -2.63
CA MET A 1092 11.41 13.34 -3.26
C MET A 1092 10.05 12.80 -3.64
N ASP A 1093 9.62 13.05 -4.87
CA ASP A 1093 8.45 12.38 -5.44
C ASP A 1093 8.84 11.03 -6.06
N ALA A 1094 8.01 10.03 -5.79
CA ALA A 1094 8.01 8.78 -6.52
C ALA A 1094 6.92 8.85 -7.58
N PHE A 1095 7.28 8.77 -8.87
CA PHE A 1095 6.27 8.69 -9.91
C PHE A 1095 5.46 7.41 -9.74
N SER A 1096 4.14 7.56 -9.62
CA SER A 1096 3.21 6.43 -9.71
C SER A 1096 3.27 5.83 -11.12
N GLU A 1097 2.82 4.59 -11.30
CA GLU A 1097 2.69 4.00 -12.65
C GLU A 1097 1.89 4.91 -13.59
N ALA A 1098 0.83 5.55 -13.08
CA ALA A 1098 0.01 6.49 -13.85
C ALA A 1098 0.78 7.78 -14.22
N ALA A 1099 1.65 8.28 -13.35
CA ALA A 1099 2.49 9.44 -13.65
C ALA A 1099 3.61 9.09 -14.64
N LEU A 1100 4.15 7.87 -14.57
CA LEU A 1100 5.08 7.34 -15.57
C LEU A 1100 4.39 7.10 -16.91
N ASP A 1101 3.13 6.66 -16.93
CA ASP A 1101 2.34 6.46 -18.14
C ASP A 1101 1.86 7.78 -18.77
N ALA A 1102 1.70 8.84 -17.99
CA ALA A 1102 1.46 10.19 -18.52
C ALA A 1102 2.72 10.85 -19.09
N LEU A 1103 3.91 10.35 -18.72
CA LEU A 1103 5.23 10.81 -19.17
C LEU A 1103 5.77 10.03 -20.38
N ARG A 1104 5.33 8.78 -20.56
CA ARG A 1104 5.58 7.94 -21.74
C ARG A 1104 4.64 8.35 -22.88
#